data_AF-A0A1C4FLG2-F1
#
_entry.id   AF-A0A1C4FLG2-F1
#
_cell.length_a   1.000
_cell.length_b   1.000
_cell.length_c   1.000
_cell.angle_alpha   90.00
_cell.angle_beta   90.00
_cell.angle_gamma   90.00
#
_symmetry.space_group_name_H-M   'P 1'
#
loop_
_entity.id
_entity.type
_entity.pdbx_description
1 polymer ?
#
loop_
_entity_poly.entity_id
_entity_poly.type
_entity_poly.pdbx_seq_one_letter_code
_entity_poly.pdbx_strand_id
1 'polypeptide(L)'
;METNLKRLVVFLLLVPPAIAAAQQRPLRLWYQQPASQWEGAVPLGNGRLGMTPDGGVARENIVLNDITLWSGSPQDANNYDAYKSLPAIRQFLFEGKNDSAQQLVDQNFICKGPGSGGPQWGCFQTLGNLGLAFSYAGNAAYKNYTRTLSLDSALAVVTYEVNGVHFKKEYFTSFHTDVAIIRITADKPHQVNCTISLDRAENGTTMVKDNTLQLSGQLDNGKDGKGMQYVAQVKAALKDGTQTTTAHSLVVTNATELILYISAGTDFRNTAYEQQTAALLATALRLPYAQEKQLHVLAYRQLFHRVQLSLGTPAKDSLPTDARLQAFQKDPGADNGLPVLFFQFGRYLSISSTRVGLLPPNLQGLWAQQVHTPWNGDYHLDVNVEMNHWPVEVSNLPELNLPLADLVQKMVPHGETTAKAYYNAAGWVAHVITNVWQYTEPGESASWGAAKSGSGWLCDNLWQHYDFTRDTAYLHSIYPVLKGSALFYKSILVRDPKTQWLVTSPSSSPENSFYLPNGKTASICLGPTIDNQIIRELFQNVITAAEVLHLDKALQDTLHYQLTQLPPAGRVAADGSLMEWLEDYRQTDVHHRHVSHLYGLFPANLITPDSTPALAAASKKTLNDRGDDGPSWSIAYKMLWWSRLYDGNRAYKLFVNLMRPTFGTDINYGAGGGIYPNLFSAGPPFQIDANFGGEAGIAEMLLQSHAGYIHLLPAIPDAWKAAGQVKGLKARGNFLVDFSWKEGKITSYKIHSTTPARVKVKVNGVIKEVTASKG
;
A
#
# COMPACT_ATOMS: atom_id res chain seq x y z
N MET A 1 -39.51 9.00 -34.11
CA MET A 1 -39.62 10.46 -33.93
C MET A 1 -38.84 10.80 -32.69
N GLU A 2 -37.54 11.08 -32.87
CA GLU A 2 -36.97 12.44 -32.87
C GLU A 2 -36.57 12.85 -31.45
N THR A 3 -35.30 12.55 -31.10
CA THR A 3 -34.15 13.46 -31.04
C THR A 3 -34.10 14.29 -29.74
N ASN A 4 -33.14 13.97 -28.88
CA ASN A 4 -32.41 15.00 -28.13
C ASN A 4 -31.05 14.47 -27.64
N LEU A 5 -30.11 14.51 -28.57
CA LEU A 5 -28.68 14.34 -28.35
C LEU A 5 -28.16 15.64 -27.71
N LYS A 6 -27.98 15.67 -26.37
CA LYS A 6 -27.34 16.81 -25.70
C LYS A 6 -25.81 16.68 -25.83
N ARG A 7 -25.27 17.67 -26.54
CA ARG A 7 -23.86 17.89 -26.87
C ARG A 7 -22.96 17.82 -25.63
N LEU A 8 -22.03 16.87 -25.63
CA LEU A 8 -20.85 16.90 -24.78
C LEU A 8 -19.85 17.88 -25.40
N VAL A 9 -19.78 19.10 -24.87
CA VAL A 9 -18.76 20.08 -25.27
C VAL A 9 -17.46 19.64 -24.59
N VAL A 10 -16.58 19.02 -25.38
CA VAL A 10 -15.19 18.75 -24.98
C VAL A 10 -14.47 20.09 -24.92
N PHE A 11 -14.29 20.64 -23.71
CA PHE A 11 -13.33 21.70 -23.48
C PHE A 11 -11.92 21.11 -23.62
N LEU A 12 -11.30 21.31 -24.79
CA LEU A 12 -9.85 21.19 -24.96
C LEU A 12 -9.19 22.28 -24.11
N LEU A 13 -8.89 21.96 -22.85
CA LEU A 13 -7.94 22.72 -22.06
C LEU A 13 -6.56 22.54 -22.70
N LEU A 14 -6.14 23.54 -23.45
CA LEU A 14 -4.75 23.73 -23.86
C LEU A 14 -3.90 23.87 -22.58
N VAL A 15 -3.32 22.76 -22.15
CA VAL A 15 -2.29 22.74 -21.10
C VAL A 15 -1.08 23.52 -21.63
N PRO A 16 -0.59 24.57 -20.94
CA PRO A 16 0.53 25.35 -21.42
C PRO A 16 1.81 24.49 -21.49
N PRO A 17 2.72 24.72 -22.46
CA PRO A 17 3.91 23.88 -22.69
C PRO A 17 4.97 23.94 -21.58
N ALA A 18 4.75 24.71 -20.51
CA ALA A 18 5.74 24.99 -19.47
C ALA A 18 5.88 23.89 -18.39
N ILE A 19 5.02 22.86 -18.41
CA ILE A 19 5.04 21.76 -17.41
C ILE A 19 6.14 20.72 -17.70
N ALA A 20 6.72 20.71 -18.91
CA ALA A 20 7.68 19.68 -19.34
C ALA A 20 9.13 19.86 -18.85
N ALA A 21 9.51 21.02 -18.32
CA ALA A 21 10.94 21.34 -18.10
C ALA A 21 11.54 20.84 -16.77
N ALA A 22 10.73 20.34 -15.84
CA ALA A 22 11.18 19.96 -14.50
C ALA A 22 11.55 18.47 -14.37
N GLN A 23 11.11 17.62 -15.30
CA GLN A 23 11.44 16.19 -15.38
C GLN A 23 12.34 15.93 -16.59
N GLN A 24 13.59 16.37 -16.49
CA GLN A 24 14.53 16.43 -17.62
C GLN A 24 15.08 15.06 -18.08
N ARG A 25 14.73 13.95 -17.41
CA ARG A 25 15.27 12.59 -17.68
C ARG A 25 14.23 11.49 -17.53
N PRO A 26 14.36 10.37 -18.28
CA PRO A 26 13.37 9.29 -18.26
C PRO A 26 13.36 8.54 -16.93
N LEU A 27 12.23 8.59 -16.22
CA LEU A 27 11.96 7.72 -15.08
C LEU A 27 11.70 6.30 -15.58
N ARG A 28 12.70 5.43 -15.43
CA ARG A 28 12.61 4.05 -15.89
C ARG A 28 13.36 3.08 -15.01
N LEU A 29 12.84 1.87 -14.93
CA LEU A 29 13.58 0.70 -14.49
C LEU A 29 14.09 -0.01 -15.76
N TRP A 30 15.36 -0.33 -15.86
CA TRP A 30 15.88 -0.97 -17.07
C TRP A 30 17.04 -1.93 -16.81
N TYR A 31 17.17 -2.94 -17.67
CA TYR A 31 18.07 -4.08 -17.48
C TYR A 31 18.59 -4.58 -18.83
N GLN A 32 19.72 -5.29 -18.78
CA GLN A 32 20.43 -5.81 -19.97
C GLN A 32 20.27 -7.32 -20.15
N GLN A 33 19.45 -7.97 -19.33
CA GLN A 33 19.17 -9.40 -19.39
C GLN A 33 17.73 -9.70 -18.95
N PRO A 34 17.14 -10.83 -19.38
CA PRO A 34 15.90 -11.35 -18.84
C PRO A 34 15.96 -11.51 -17.31
N ALA A 35 14.82 -11.47 -16.65
CA ALA A 35 14.77 -11.68 -15.20
C ALA A 35 15.14 -13.14 -14.86
N SER A 36 16.00 -13.33 -13.86
CA SER A 36 16.39 -14.66 -13.36
C SER A 36 15.46 -15.19 -12.25
N GLN A 37 14.66 -14.31 -11.64
CA GLN A 37 13.64 -14.59 -10.64
C GLN A 37 12.48 -13.60 -10.82
N TRP A 38 11.31 -13.88 -10.25
CA TRP A 38 10.13 -13.05 -10.41
C TRP A 38 10.32 -11.62 -9.89
N GLU A 39 11.06 -11.46 -8.79
CA GLU A 39 11.44 -10.15 -8.22
C GLU A 39 12.51 -9.42 -9.06
N GLY A 40 12.91 -10.00 -10.18
CA GLY A 40 13.62 -9.32 -11.26
C GLY A 40 12.69 -8.81 -12.36
N ALA A 41 11.47 -9.35 -12.50
CA ALA A 41 10.50 -8.99 -13.55
C ALA A 41 9.92 -7.57 -13.35
N VAL A 42 9.34 -7.00 -14.41
CA VAL A 42 8.75 -5.64 -14.33
C VAL A 42 7.26 -5.70 -14.01
N PRO A 43 6.76 -5.02 -12.97
CA PRO A 43 5.34 -5.03 -12.65
C PRO A 43 4.57 -4.03 -13.49
N LEU A 44 3.48 -4.47 -14.12
CA LEU A 44 2.48 -3.66 -14.83
C LEU A 44 1.13 -3.83 -14.15
N GLY A 45 0.35 -2.76 -14.05
CA GLY A 45 -0.97 -2.80 -13.44
C GLY A 45 -1.84 -1.61 -13.85
N ASN A 46 -3.13 -1.84 -14.01
CA ASN A 46 -4.11 -0.77 -14.24
C ASN A 46 -5.04 -0.54 -13.03
N GLY A 47 -4.64 -1.09 -11.88
CA GLY A 47 -5.41 -1.14 -10.64
C GLY A 47 -6.38 -2.31 -10.51
N ARG A 48 -6.68 -3.04 -11.59
CA ARG A 48 -7.43 -4.32 -11.54
C ARG A 48 -6.61 -5.49 -12.05
N LEU A 49 -6.10 -5.39 -13.27
CA LEU A 49 -5.30 -6.41 -13.92
C LEU A 49 -3.82 -6.13 -13.72
N GLY A 50 -3.09 -7.14 -13.27
CA GLY A 50 -1.64 -7.15 -13.11
C GLY A 50 -0.96 -8.05 -14.15
N MET A 51 0.25 -7.66 -14.56
CA MET A 51 1.08 -8.45 -15.46
C MET A 51 2.56 -8.26 -15.12
N THR A 52 3.33 -9.34 -14.94
CA THR A 52 4.78 -9.27 -14.66
C THR A 52 5.59 -10.14 -15.64
N PRO A 53 5.97 -9.61 -16.82
CA PRO A 53 6.78 -10.36 -17.79
C PRO A 53 8.25 -10.47 -17.33
N ASP A 54 8.82 -11.67 -17.45
CA ASP A 54 10.26 -11.92 -17.21
C ASP A 54 11.17 -11.43 -18.36
N GLY A 55 10.57 -11.15 -19.53
CA GLY A 55 11.27 -10.66 -20.72
C GLY A 55 12.11 -11.73 -21.44
N GLY A 56 11.83 -13.01 -21.23
CA GLY A 56 12.58 -14.11 -21.84
C GLY A 56 12.58 -14.09 -23.37
N VAL A 57 13.64 -14.65 -23.98
CA VAL A 57 13.86 -14.58 -25.44
C VAL A 57 13.24 -15.78 -26.16
N ALA A 58 13.61 -17.00 -25.77
CA ALA A 58 13.07 -18.23 -26.36
C ALA A 58 11.78 -18.68 -25.67
N ARG A 59 11.73 -18.53 -24.35
CA ARG A 59 10.55 -18.75 -23.52
C ARG A 59 10.40 -17.55 -22.62
N GLU A 60 9.21 -17.00 -22.58
CA GLU A 60 8.85 -15.93 -21.68
C GLU A 60 7.68 -16.38 -20.83
N ASN A 61 7.81 -16.19 -19.52
CA ASN A 61 6.73 -16.36 -18.57
C ASN A 61 6.19 -14.98 -18.17
N ILE A 62 4.86 -14.84 -18.21
CA ILE A 62 4.17 -13.65 -17.75
C ILE A 62 3.15 -14.06 -16.70
N VAL A 63 3.40 -13.71 -15.44
CA VAL A 63 2.39 -13.91 -14.38
C VAL A 63 1.28 -12.88 -14.54
N LEU A 64 0.04 -13.35 -14.42
CA LEU A 64 -1.18 -12.54 -14.48
C LEU A 64 -1.83 -12.46 -13.11
N ASN A 65 -2.46 -11.32 -12.81
CA ASN A 65 -3.25 -11.12 -11.59
C ASN A 65 -4.55 -10.39 -11.89
N ASP A 66 -5.58 -10.66 -11.10
CA ASP A 66 -6.75 -9.81 -10.94
C ASP A 66 -6.88 -9.50 -9.44
N ILE A 67 -7.02 -8.22 -9.07
CA ILE A 67 -7.09 -7.78 -7.67
C ILE A 67 -8.20 -8.49 -6.87
N THR A 68 -9.26 -8.95 -7.54
CA THR A 68 -10.40 -9.61 -6.90
C THR A 68 -10.26 -11.11 -6.75
N LEU A 69 -9.18 -11.73 -7.23
CA LEU A 69 -9.02 -13.18 -7.20
C LEU A 69 -8.56 -13.72 -5.85
N TRP A 70 -9.52 -14.15 -5.03
CA TRP A 70 -9.29 -14.66 -3.67
C TRP A 70 -10.02 -15.98 -3.45
N SER A 71 -9.37 -16.93 -2.80
CA SER A 71 -10.03 -18.11 -2.23
C SER A 71 -10.75 -17.75 -0.92
N GLY A 72 -11.38 -18.74 -0.27
CA GLY A 72 -12.08 -18.57 0.99
C GLY A 72 -13.53 -18.14 0.83
N SER A 73 -14.17 -17.83 1.95
CA SER A 73 -15.57 -17.38 2.00
C SER A 73 -15.85 -16.63 3.29
N PRO A 74 -17.03 -15.98 3.41
CA PRO A 74 -17.48 -15.46 4.69
C PRO A 74 -17.47 -16.55 5.77
N GLN A 75 -16.85 -16.26 6.90
CA GLN A 75 -16.81 -17.11 8.08
C GLN A 75 -17.30 -16.32 9.30
N ASP A 76 -17.98 -17.01 10.21
CA ASP A 76 -18.26 -16.49 11.55
C ASP A 76 -17.33 -17.21 12.52
N ALA A 77 -16.24 -16.55 12.87
CA ALA A 77 -15.25 -17.07 13.80
C ALA A 77 -15.43 -16.50 15.21
N ASN A 78 -16.57 -15.87 15.50
CA ASN A 78 -16.80 -15.24 16.80
C ASN A 78 -16.96 -16.27 17.91
N ASN A 79 -16.34 -15.98 19.05
CA ASN A 79 -16.71 -16.60 20.32
C ASN A 79 -17.76 -15.76 21.05
N TYR A 80 -19.04 -16.08 20.88
CA TYR A 80 -20.15 -15.39 21.56
C TYR A 80 -20.17 -15.53 23.10
N ASP A 81 -19.32 -16.38 23.67
CA ASP A 81 -19.14 -16.50 25.13
C ASP A 81 -17.89 -15.78 25.65
N ALA A 82 -17.07 -15.18 24.78
CA ALA A 82 -15.80 -14.54 25.14
C ALA A 82 -15.98 -13.44 26.21
N TYR A 83 -17.01 -12.60 26.06
CA TYR A 83 -17.30 -11.52 27.01
C TYR A 83 -17.52 -12.00 28.46
N LYS A 84 -17.90 -13.26 28.68
CA LYS A 84 -18.09 -13.83 30.02
C LYS A 84 -16.77 -13.95 30.78
N SER A 85 -15.64 -14.09 30.07
CA SER A 85 -14.30 -14.15 30.66
C SER A 85 -13.71 -12.75 30.93
N LEU A 86 -14.25 -11.70 30.31
CA LEU A 86 -13.71 -10.35 30.39
C LEU A 86 -13.59 -9.80 31.84
N PRO A 87 -14.56 -10.01 32.75
CA PRO A 87 -14.39 -9.58 34.15
C PRO A 87 -13.20 -10.23 34.86
N ALA A 88 -12.98 -11.53 34.64
CA ALA A 88 -11.86 -12.25 35.25
C ALA A 88 -10.51 -11.84 34.64
N ILE A 89 -10.45 -11.64 33.31
CA ILE A 89 -9.27 -11.10 32.62
C ILE A 89 -8.88 -9.74 33.21
N ARG A 90 -9.86 -8.83 33.34
CA ARG A 90 -9.67 -7.49 33.94
C ARG A 90 -9.19 -7.57 35.38
N GLN A 91 -9.80 -8.43 36.19
CA GLN A 91 -9.40 -8.62 37.58
C GLN A 91 -7.95 -9.07 37.70
N PHE A 92 -7.51 -10.05 36.90
CA PHE A 92 -6.12 -10.47 36.89
C PHE A 92 -5.16 -9.35 36.47
N LEU A 93 -5.54 -8.53 35.49
CA LEU A 93 -4.72 -7.39 35.07
C LEU A 93 -4.63 -6.31 36.17
N PHE A 94 -5.71 -6.02 36.88
CA PHE A 94 -5.70 -5.10 38.03
C PHE A 94 -4.82 -5.60 39.17
N GLU A 95 -4.71 -6.92 39.35
CA GLU A 95 -3.84 -7.57 40.33
C GLU A 95 -2.39 -7.73 39.86
N GLY A 96 -2.05 -7.31 38.63
CA GLY A 96 -0.72 -7.47 38.04
C GLY A 96 -0.37 -8.91 37.62
N LYS A 97 -1.38 -9.79 37.48
CA LYS A 97 -1.27 -11.20 37.06
C LYS A 97 -1.44 -11.33 35.55
N ASN A 98 -0.64 -10.61 34.77
CA ASN A 98 -0.77 -10.53 33.31
C ASN A 98 -0.60 -11.90 32.61
N ASP A 99 0.25 -12.78 33.14
CA ASP A 99 0.43 -14.15 32.61
C ASP A 99 -0.86 -14.98 32.74
N SER A 100 -1.56 -14.83 33.87
CA SER A 100 -2.86 -15.49 34.12
C SER A 100 -3.96 -14.89 33.26
N ALA A 101 -3.96 -13.57 33.07
CA ALA A 101 -4.86 -12.88 32.14
C ALA A 101 -4.64 -13.34 30.69
N GLN A 102 -3.37 -13.44 30.25
CA GLN A 102 -3.01 -13.90 28.93
C GLN A 102 -3.48 -15.34 28.68
N GLN A 103 -3.28 -16.24 29.64
CA GLN A 103 -3.78 -17.62 29.53
C GLN A 103 -5.30 -17.65 29.31
N LEU A 104 -6.05 -16.78 30.00
CA LEU A 104 -7.51 -16.72 29.83
C LEU A 104 -7.92 -16.06 28.50
N VAL A 105 -7.13 -15.13 27.98
CA VAL A 105 -7.29 -14.58 26.61
C VAL A 105 -7.07 -15.66 25.56
N ASP A 106 -5.97 -16.43 25.64
CA ASP A 106 -5.68 -17.54 24.71
C ASP A 106 -6.78 -18.62 24.73
N GLN A 107 -7.45 -18.82 25.88
CA GLN A 107 -8.52 -19.81 26.00
C GLN A 107 -9.86 -19.33 25.42
N ASN A 108 -10.22 -18.07 25.70
CA ASN A 108 -11.62 -17.62 25.54
C ASN A 108 -11.79 -16.38 24.66
N PHE A 109 -10.72 -15.68 24.30
CA PHE A 109 -10.78 -14.35 23.69
C PHE A 109 -10.03 -14.26 22.34
N ILE A 110 -9.77 -15.41 21.72
CA ILE A 110 -9.28 -15.55 20.34
C ILE A 110 -10.45 -15.97 19.41
N CYS A 111 -10.23 -16.05 18.10
CA CYS A 111 -11.23 -16.62 17.19
C CYS A 111 -11.55 -18.09 17.49
N LYS A 112 -12.75 -18.53 17.12
CA LYS A 112 -13.09 -19.95 17.04
C LYS A 112 -12.53 -20.57 15.77
N GLY A 113 -12.15 -21.84 15.88
CA GLY A 113 -11.58 -22.57 14.74
C GLY A 113 -10.19 -22.05 14.36
N PRO A 114 -9.72 -22.35 13.15
CA PRO A 114 -8.36 -22.03 12.71
C PRO A 114 -8.16 -20.55 12.30
N GLY A 115 -9.21 -19.73 12.29
CA GLY A 115 -9.16 -18.32 11.89
C GLY A 115 -8.47 -18.11 10.54
N SER A 116 -7.40 -17.33 10.53
CA SER A 116 -6.54 -17.01 9.38
C SER A 116 -5.66 -18.16 8.87
N GLY A 117 -5.45 -19.19 9.69
CA GLY A 117 -4.81 -20.44 9.29
C GLY A 117 -5.77 -21.43 8.63
N GLY A 118 -7.06 -21.11 8.54
CA GLY A 118 -8.09 -21.99 7.98
C GLY A 118 -8.35 -21.78 6.49
N PRO A 119 -8.88 -22.78 5.78
CA PRO A 119 -9.18 -22.64 4.35
C PRO A 119 -10.35 -21.66 4.07
N GLN A 120 -11.24 -21.40 5.05
CA GLN A 120 -12.30 -20.39 4.89
C GLN A 120 -11.77 -18.96 4.92
N TRP A 121 -10.62 -18.69 5.55
CA TRP A 121 -9.98 -17.37 5.51
C TRP A 121 -9.69 -16.92 4.08
N GLY A 122 -9.21 -17.87 3.27
CA GLY A 122 -8.83 -17.61 1.89
C GLY A 122 -7.43 -17.02 1.73
N CYS A 123 -7.07 -16.75 0.50
CA CYS A 123 -5.76 -16.26 0.11
C CYS A 123 -5.90 -15.46 -1.18
N PHE A 124 -5.18 -14.35 -1.30
CA PHE A 124 -4.96 -13.71 -2.59
C PHE A 124 -4.13 -14.63 -3.48
N GLN A 125 -4.51 -14.82 -4.75
CA GLN A 125 -3.82 -15.78 -5.61
C GLN A 125 -3.41 -15.17 -6.94
N THR A 126 -2.36 -15.75 -7.54
CA THR A 126 -2.09 -15.56 -8.96
C THR A 126 -3.28 -16.00 -9.82
N LEU A 127 -3.56 -15.28 -10.91
CA LEU A 127 -4.56 -15.69 -11.90
C LEU A 127 -4.08 -16.89 -12.71
N GLY A 128 -2.78 -16.91 -13.03
CA GLY A 128 -2.13 -17.92 -13.83
C GLY A 128 -0.94 -17.34 -14.59
N ASN A 129 -0.30 -18.18 -15.40
CA ASN A 129 0.81 -17.80 -16.25
C ASN A 129 0.38 -17.77 -17.72
N LEU A 130 0.79 -16.73 -18.42
CA LEU A 130 0.82 -16.69 -19.88
C LEU A 130 2.22 -17.06 -20.35
N GLY A 131 2.32 -18.21 -21.01
CA GLY A 131 3.55 -18.72 -21.58
C GLY A 131 3.66 -18.35 -23.06
N LEU A 132 4.80 -17.76 -23.45
CA LEU A 132 5.15 -17.48 -24.84
C LEU A 132 6.40 -18.28 -25.22
N ALA A 133 6.24 -19.29 -26.07
CA ALA A 133 7.33 -20.09 -26.59
C ALA A 133 7.65 -19.68 -28.03
N PHE A 134 8.74 -18.95 -28.21
CA PHE A 134 9.21 -18.45 -29.50
C PHE A 134 10.05 -19.50 -30.24
N SER A 135 9.85 -19.61 -31.55
CA SER A 135 10.66 -20.43 -32.43
C SER A 135 11.45 -19.55 -33.39
N TYR A 136 12.77 -19.71 -33.42
CA TYR A 136 13.67 -18.99 -34.32
C TYR A 136 14.29 -19.96 -35.30
N ALA A 137 14.48 -19.54 -36.56
CA ALA A 137 15.24 -20.32 -37.51
C ALA A 137 16.73 -20.32 -37.10
N GLY A 138 17.31 -21.49 -36.82
CA GLY A 138 18.73 -21.63 -36.44
C GLY A 138 18.98 -21.53 -34.93
N ASN A 139 20.15 -20.99 -34.54
CA ASN A 139 20.53 -20.85 -33.12
C ASN A 139 19.72 -19.72 -32.46
N ALA A 140 19.20 -19.93 -31.25
CA ALA A 140 18.44 -18.94 -30.48
C ALA A 140 19.32 -17.99 -29.63
N ALA A 141 20.63 -17.95 -29.88
CA ALA A 141 21.53 -17.00 -29.21
C ALA A 141 21.12 -15.55 -29.52
N TYR A 142 21.10 -14.71 -28.48
CA TYR A 142 20.67 -13.32 -28.58
C TYR A 142 21.79 -12.34 -28.22
N LYS A 143 21.66 -11.11 -28.71
CA LYS A 143 22.52 -9.97 -28.35
C LYS A 143 21.71 -8.68 -28.32
N ASN A 144 22.34 -7.58 -27.89
CA ASN A 144 21.72 -6.24 -27.82
C ASN A 144 20.41 -6.21 -27.00
N TYR A 145 20.34 -7.03 -25.95
CA TYR A 145 19.14 -7.16 -25.13
C TYR A 145 18.95 -5.93 -24.23
N THR A 146 17.72 -5.40 -24.20
CA THR A 146 17.28 -4.49 -23.15
C THR A 146 15.84 -4.79 -22.75
N ARG A 147 15.52 -4.61 -21.47
CA ARG A 147 14.13 -4.52 -21.00
C ARG A 147 13.96 -3.29 -20.12
N THR A 148 12.86 -2.58 -20.29
CA THR A 148 12.60 -1.30 -19.62
C THR A 148 11.15 -1.24 -19.17
N LEU A 149 10.88 -0.71 -17.98
CA LEU A 149 9.58 -0.18 -17.55
C LEU A 149 9.68 1.34 -17.46
N SER A 150 8.87 2.04 -18.26
CA SER A 150 8.74 3.50 -18.17
C SER A 150 7.67 3.86 -17.15
N LEU A 151 8.07 4.57 -16.08
CA LEU A 151 7.11 5.06 -15.08
C LEU A 151 6.28 6.21 -15.62
N ASP A 152 6.78 6.96 -16.61
CA ASP A 152 6.08 8.09 -17.22
C ASP A 152 4.87 7.67 -18.09
N SER A 153 4.87 6.42 -18.57
CA SER A 153 3.88 5.94 -19.53
C SER A 153 3.26 4.60 -19.16
N ALA A 154 3.60 4.02 -18.00
CA ALA A 154 3.18 2.68 -17.57
C ALA A 154 3.33 1.60 -18.66
N LEU A 155 4.42 1.68 -19.45
CA LEU A 155 4.71 0.81 -20.58
C LEU A 155 6.03 0.09 -20.34
N ALA A 156 6.03 -1.23 -20.48
CA ALA A 156 7.27 -2.00 -20.57
C ALA A 156 7.64 -2.29 -22.03
N VAL A 157 8.94 -2.33 -22.31
CA VAL A 157 9.49 -2.65 -23.63
C VAL A 157 10.68 -3.59 -23.47
N VAL A 158 10.70 -4.66 -24.26
CA VAL A 158 11.85 -5.56 -24.42
C VAL A 158 12.34 -5.44 -25.87
N THR A 159 13.66 -5.37 -26.08
CA THR A 159 14.29 -5.43 -27.41
C THR A 159 15.46 -6.40 -27.38
N TYR A 160 15.65 -7.17 -28.46
CA TYR A 160 16.82 -8.04 -28.63
C TYR A 160 17.00 -8.40 -30.10
N GLU A 161 18.17 -8.94 -30.44
CA GLU A 161 18.46 -9.45 -31.78
C GLU A 161 18.73 -10.96 -31.74
N VAL A 162 18.10 -11.72 -32.63
CA VAL A 162 18.37 -13.16 -32.87
C VAL A 162 18.55 -13.36 -34.37
N ASN A 163 19.64 -14.01 -34.80
CA ASN A 163 19.95 -14.29 -36.21
C ASN A 163 19.82 -13.09 -37.16
N GLY A 164 20.23 -11.90 -36.70
CA GLY A 164 20.18 -10.66 -37.48
C GLY A 164 18.78 -10.06 -37.64
N VAL A 165 17.79 -10.52 -36.86
CA VAL A 165 16.43 -9.97 -36.80
C VAL A 165 16.26 -9.27 -35.45
N HIS A 166 15.81 -8.01 -35.47
CA HIS A 166 15.49 -7.26 -34.27
C HIS A 166 14.04 -7.52 -33.87
N PHE A 167 13.86 -8.01 -32.64
CA PHE A 167 12.56 -8.21 -32.03
C PHE A 167 12.29 -7.12 -31.01
N LYS A 168 11.03 -6.68 -30.94
CA LYS A 168 10.54 -5.75 -29.93
C LYS A 168 9.24 -6.29 -29.35
N LYS A 169 9.12 -6.24 -28.03
CA LYS A 169 7.90 -6.55 -27.28
C LYS A 169 7.49 -5.32 -26.47
N GLU A 170 6.22 -4.93 -26.54
CA GLU A 170 5.64 -3.82 -25.78
C GLU A 170 4.49 -4.36 -24.92
N TYR A 171 4.44 -3.97 -23.65
CA TYR A 171 3.50 -4.50 -22.66
C TYR A 171 2.85 -3.35 -21.89
N PHE A 172 1.54 -3.42 -21.70
CA PHE A 172 0.82 -2.58 -20.75
C PHE A 172 -0.53 -3.17 -20.36
N THR A 173 -1.00 -2.78 -19.19
CA THR A 173 -2.38 -3.00 -18.74
C THR A 173 -3.15 -1.69 -18.96
N SER A 174 -4.16 -1.72 -19.82
CA SER A 174 -4.80 -0.50 -20.30
C SER A 174 -5.62 0.19 -19.21
N PHE A 175 -5.36 1.49 -19.02
CA PHE A 175 -6.22 2.37 -18.21
C PHE A 175 -7.47 2.84 -18.98
N HIS A 176 -7.57 2.50 -20.27
CA HIS A 176 -8.67 2.87 -21.16
C HIS A 176 -9.66 1.71 -21.35
N THR A 177 -9.27 0.60 -21.97
CA THR A 177 -10.18 -0.54 -22.22
C THR A 177 -10.14 -1.65 -21.17
N ASP A 178 -9.36 -1.50 -20.11
CA ASP A 178 -9.32 -2.45 -18.99
C ASP A 178 -8.94 -3.90 -19.38
N VAL A 179 -7.96 -4.03 -20.29
CA VAL A 179 -7.35 -5.30 -20.71
C VAL A 179 -5.82 -5.19 -20.65
N ALA A 180 -5.11 -6.30 -20.50
CA ALA A 180 -3.67 -6.36 -20.74
C ALA A 180 -3.37 -6.54 -22.23
N ILE A 181 -2.32 -5.90 -22.73
CA ILE A 181 -1.92 -5.90 -24.14
C ILE A 181 -0.42 -6.19 -24.25
N ILE A 182 -0.07 -7.13 -25.13
CA ILE A 182 1.32 -7.46 -25.48
C ILE A 182 1.45 -7.35 -26.99
N ARG A 183 2.34 -6.49 -27.50
CA ARG A 183 2.65 -6.37 -28.92
C ARG A 183 4.06 -6.86 -29.19
N ILE A 184 4.21 -7.79 -30.11
CA ILE A 184 5.48 -8.39 -30.53
C ILE A 184 5.69 -8.10 -32.01
N THR A 185 6.85 -7.56 -32.37
CA THR A 185 7.20 -7.22 -33.76
C THR A 185 8.60 -7.70 -34.09
N ALA A 186 8.80 -8.13 -35.34
CA ALA A 186 10.11 -8.32 -35.94
C ALA A 186 10.36 -7.25 -37.02
N ASP A 187 11.62 -6.83 -37.20
CA ASP A 187 12.01 -5.87 -38.23
C ASP A 187 12.14 -6.48 -39.64
N LYS A 188 12.14 -7.81 -39.75
CA LYS A 188 12.03 -8.55 -41.00
C LYS A 188 10.68 -9.25 -41.11
N PRO A 189 10.07 -9.31 -42.30
CA PRO A 189 8.79 -9.98 -42.49
C PRO A 189 8.82 -11.47 -42.08
N HIS A 190 7.68 -11.95 -41.58
CA HIS A 190 7.42 -13.37 -41.32
C HIS A 190 8.35 -14.05 -40.30
N GLN A 191 8.93 -13.30 -39.36
CA GLN A 191 9.88 -13.85 -38.37
C GLN A 191 9.26 -14.17 -37.00
N VAL A 192 8.03 -13.73 -36.72
CA VAL A 192 7.34 -14.00 -35.45
C VAL A 192 6.65 -15.36 -35.53
N ASN A 193 7.22 -16.33 -34.81
CA ASN A 193 6.67 -17.67 -34.63
C ASN A 193 6.56 -17.95 -33.13
N CYS A 194 5.36 -18.22 -32.63
CA CYS A 194 5.10 -18.30 -31.19
C CYS A 194 3.97 -19.27 -30.88
N THR A 195 4.18 -20.13 -29.88
CA THR A 195 3.09 -20.86 -29.22
C THR A 195 2.70 -20.10 -27.95
N ILE A 196 1.41 -19.86 -27.77
CA ILE A 196 0.83 -19.12 -26.66
C ILE A 196 0.00 -20.09 -25.81
N SER A 197 0.30 -20.18 -24.52
CA SER A 197 -0.39 -21.06 -23.56
C SER A 197 -0.80 -20.30 -22.30
N LEU A 198 -1.81 -20.83 -21.62
CA LEU A 198 -2.19 -20.42 -20.27
C LEU A 198 -2.10 -21.63 -19.34
N ASP A 199 -1.58 -21.42 -18.15
CA ASP A 199 -1.59 -22.43 -17.10
C ASP A 199 -1.80 -21.82 -15.71
N ARG A 200 -2.16 -22.69 -14.77
CA ARG A 200 -2.26 -22.41 -13.35
C ARG A 200 -1.97 -23.70 -12.59
N ALA A 201 -1.33 -23.61 -11.43
CA ALA A 201 -0.90 -24.78 -10.66
C ALA A 201 -2.07 -25.66 -10.18
N GLU A 202 -3.20 -25.05 -9.85
CA GLU A 202 -4.40 -25.71 -9.33
C GLU A 202 -5.67 -24.98 -9.76
N ASN A 203 -6.83 -25.63 -9.64
CA ASN A 203 -8.15 -25.01 -9.80
C ASN A 203 -8.31 -24.21 -11.11
N GLY A 204 -7.72 -24.70 -12.21
CA GLY A 204 -7.74 -24.06 -13.52
C GLY A 204 -7.80 -25.08 -14.64
N THR A 205 -8.61 -24.78 -15.65
CA THR A 205 -8.69 -25.56 -16.89
C THR A 205 -8.44 -24.63 -18.07
N THR A 206 -7.49 -25.01 -18.93
CA THR A 206 -7.17 -24.29 -20.15
C THR A 206 -7.85 -24.95 -21.34
N MET A 207 -8.49 -24.16 -22.20
CA MET A 207 -9.08 -24.64 -23.44
C MET A 207 -9.06 -23.56 -24.52
N VAL A 208 -9.21 -23.96 -25.78
CA VAL A 208 -9.47 -23.02 -26.89
C VAL A 208 -10.92 -23.12 -27.34
N LYS A 209 -11.60 -21.98 -27.39
CA LYS A 209 -12.98 -21.84 -27.89
C LYS A 209 -13.07 -20.64 -28.82
N ASP A 210 -13.60 -20.81 -30.03
CA ASP A 210 -13.77 -19.74 -31.02
C ASP A 210 -12.49 -18.90 -31.25
N ASN A 211 -11.35 -19.59 -31.45
CA ASN A 211 -10.01 -18.99 -31.58
C ASN A 211 -9.57 -18.13 -30.39
N THR A 212 -10.17 -18.33 -29.22
CA THR A 212 -9.85 -17.67 -27.95
C THR A 212 -9.24 -18.70 -27.02
N LEU A 213 -8.03 -18.45 -26.53
CA LEU A 213 -7.45 -19.24 -25.48
C LEU A 213 -8.03 -18.79 -24.14
N GLN A 214 -8.58 -19.72 -23.38
CA GLN A 214 -9.27 -19.44 -22.13
C GLN A 214 -8.68 -20.27 -21.00
N LEU A 215 -8.44 -19.63 -19.86
CA LEU A 215 -8.22 -20.29 -18.57
C LEU A 215 -9.41 -19.94 -17.68
N SER A 216 -10.09 -20.94 -17.12
CA SER A 216 -11.19 -20.73 -16.18
C SER A 216 -11.14 -21.73 -15.05
N GLY A 217 -11.74 -21.38 -13.92
CA GLY A 217 -11.81 -22.27 -12.78
C GLY A 217 -12.63 -21.71 -11.63
N GLN A 218 -12.65 -22.46 -10.54
CA GLN A 218 -13.34 -22.13 -9.30
C GLN A 218 -12.39 -22.40 -8.13
N LEU A 219 -12.19 -21.39 -7.28
CA LEU A 219 -11.30 -21.47 -6.13
C LEU A 219 -12.00 -22.17 -4.96
N ASP A 220 -11.21 -22.74 -4.04
CA ASP A 220 -11.75 -23.33 -2.82
C ASP A 220 -12.31 -22.23 -1.90
N ASN A 221 -13.49 -22.46 -1.33
CA ASN A 221 -14.12 -21.60 -0.32
C ASN A 221 -13.85 -22.04 1.12
N GLY A 222 -13.16 -23.17 1.31
CA GLY A 222 -12.92 -23.81 2.60
C GLY A 222 -14.14 -24.50 3.20
N LYS A 223 -15.16 -24.80 2.39
CA LYS A 223 -16.40 -25.49 2.79
C LYS A 223 -16.69 -26.69 1.90
N ASP A 224 -17.01 -26.44 0.63
CA ASP A 224 -17.46 -27.45 -0.34
C ASP A 224 -16.74 -27.34 -1.70
N GLY A 225 -15.68 -26.52 -1.77
CA GLY A 225 -14.90 -26.26 -2.99
C GLY A 225 -15.56 -25.32 -3.98
N LYS A 226 -16.76 -24.78 -3.68
CA LYS A 226 -17.51 -23.88 -4.58
C LYS A 226 -17.28 -22.41 -4.23
N GLY A 227 -16.04 -21.96 -4.31
CA GLY A 227 -15.68 -20.56 -4.09
C GLY A 227 -15.78 -19.71 -5.34
N MET A 228 -14.96 -18.67 -5.36
CA MET A 228 -14.92 -17.67 -6.41
C MET A 228 -14.62 -18.30 -7.77
N GLN A 229 -15.41 -17.96 -8.77
CA GLN A 229 -15.17 -18.36 -10.16
C GLN A 229 -14.42 -17.27 -10.91
N TYR A 230 -13.61 -17.68 -11.87
CA TYR A 230 -12.82 -16.76 -12.68
C TYR A 230 -12.65 -17.24 -14.12
N VAL A 231 -12.39 -16.29 -15.00
CA VAL A 231 -12.01 -16.54 -16.39
C VAL A 231 -10.96 -15.55 -16.85
N ALA A 232 -9.99 -16.02 -17.63
CA ALA A 232 -9.03 -15.24 -18.39
C ALA A 232 -9.11 -15.65 -19.85
N GLN A 233 -9.14 -14.68 -20.76
CA GLN A 233 -9.28 -14.88 -22.21
C GLN A 233 -8.18 -14.16 -22.95
N VAL A 234 -7.56 -14.85 -23.91
CA VAL A 234 -6.48 -14.34 -24.76
C VAL A 234 -6.90 -14.45 -26.23
N LYS A 235 -6.85 -13.33 -26.95
CA LYS A 235 -6.98 -13.28 -28.41
C LYS A 235 -5.74 -12.69 -29.04
N ALA A 236 -5.36 -13.25 -30.19
CA ALA A 236 -4.28 -12.75 -31.01
C ALA A 236 -4.83 -12.00 -32.24
N ALA A 237 -4.19 -10.88 -32.56
CA ALA A 237 -4.35 -10.16 -33.82
C ALA A 237 -3.00 -10.15 -34.54
N LEU A 238 -3.00 -10.51 -35.83
CA LEU A 238 -1.78 -10.68 -36.61
C LEU A 238 -1.69 -9.64 -37.72
N LYS A 239 -0.47 -9.19 -38.00
CA LYS A 239 -0.12 -8.67 -39.32
C LYS A 239 0.59 -9.78 -40.07
N ASP A 240 -0.03 -10.24 -41.16
CA ASP A 240 0.38 -11.40 -41.95
C ASP A 240 0.57 -12.70 -41.11
N GLY A 241 1.05 -13.77 -41.73
CA GLY A 241 1.17 -15.08 -41.09
C GLY A 241 -0.16 -15.80 -40.88
N THR A 242 -0.14 -16.85 -40.05
CA THR A 242 -1.32 -17.67 -39.73
C THR A 242 -1.39 -17.98 -38.24
N GLN A 243 -2.63 -18.09 -37.74
CA GLN A 243 -2.95 -18.64 -36.43
C GLN A 243 -3.62 -20.00 -36.61
N THR A 244 -3.11 -21.02 -35.95
CA THR A 244 -3.80 -22.30 -35.72
C THR A 244 -4.00 -22.52 -34.23
N THR A 245 -4.79 -23.54 -33.87
CA THR A 245 -5.15 -23.82 -32.47
C THR A 245 -4.91 -25.29 -32.16
N THR A 246 -4.44 -25.58 -30.96
CA THR A 246 -4.56 -26.90 -30.34
C THR A 246 -5.74 -26.90 -29.37
N ALA A 247 -5.92 -27.97 -28.59
CA ALA A 247 -6.90 -27.99 -27.50
C ALA A 247 -6.58 -26.94 -26.41
N HIS A 248 -5.30 -26.57 -26.21
CA HIS A 248 -4.83 -25.79 -25.06
C HIS A 248 -3.89 -24.63 -25.41
N SER A 249 -3.71 -24.31 -26.71
CA SER A 249 -2.79 -23.25 -27.14
C SER A 249 -3.19 -22.60 -28.46
N LEU A 250 -2.74 -21.37 -28.66
CA LEU A 250 -2.71 -20.71 -29.97
C LEU A 250 -1.30 -20.86 -30.56
N VAL A 251 -1.21 -21.15 -31.85
CA VAL A 251 0.07 -21.28 -32.56
C VAL A 251 0.12 -20.27 -33.69
N VAL A 252 1.06 -19.33 -33.61
CA VAL A 252 1.28 -18.29 -34.60
C VAL A 252 2.51 -18.64 -35.43
N THR A 253 2.39 -18.63 -36.75
CA THR A 253 3.50 -18.90 -37.67
C THR A 253 3.63 -17.82 -38.74
N ASN A 254 4.87 -17.47 -39.08
CA ASN A 254 5.24 -16.56 -40.16
C ASN A 254 4.55 -15.18 -40.09
N ALA A 255 4.32 -14.65 -38.88
CA ALA A 255 3.79 -13.29 -38.71
C ALA A 255 4.92 -12.25 -38.69
N THR A 256 4.62 -11.00 -39.02
CA THR A 256 5.53 -9.86 -38.82
C THR A 256 5.22 -9.14 -37.50
N GLU A 257 3.95 -9.11 -37.12
CA GLU A 257 3.46 -8.54 -35.86
C GLU A 257 2.39 -9.46 -35.25
N LEU A 258 2.47 -9.63 -33.94
CA LEU A 258 1.50 -10.32 -33.10
C LEU A 258 1.08 -9.36 -31.97
N ILE A 259 -0.21 -9.11 -31.82
CA ILE A 259 -0.77 -8.41 -30.66
C ILE A 259 -1.66 -9.38 -29.89
N LEU A 260 -1.36 -9.58 -28.62
CA LEU A 260 -2.18 -10.32 -27.67
C LEU A 260 -3.01 -9.33 -26.87
N TYR A 261 -4.31 -9.59 -26.79
CA TYR A 261 -5.24 -8.92 -25.88
C TYR A 261 -5.69 -9.94 -24.83
N ILE A 262 -5.55 -9.57 -23.57
CA ILE A 262 -5.83 -10.43 -22.42
C ILE A 262 -6.85 -9.72 -21.53
N SER A 263 -8.02 -10.33 -21.38
CA SER A 263 -9.07 -9.88 -20.47
C SER A 263 -9.28 -10.94 -19.41
N ALA A 264 -9.60 -10.54 -18.18
CA ALA A 264 -9.97 -11.46 -17.12
C ALA A 264 -11.06 -10.87 -16.24
N GLY A 265 -11.72 -11.71 -15.44
CA GLY A 265 -12.68 -11.30 -14.44
C GLY A 265 -13.05 -12.44 -13.48
N THR A 266 -13.60 -12.07 -12.34
CA THR A 266 -14.11 -13.00 -11.32
C THR A 266 -15.57 -12.71 -10.99
N ASP A 267 -16.27 -13.67 -10.39
CA ASP A 267 -17.65 -13.47 -9.93
C ASP A 267 -17.76 -12.62 -8.64
N PHE A 268 -16.65 -12.05 -8.16
CA PHE A 268 -16.63 -11.16 -7.00
C PHE A 268 -17.52 -9.94 -7.22
N ARG A 269 -18.70 -9.95 -6.58
CA ARG A 269 -19.74 -8.91 -6.70
C ARG A 269 -20.22 -8.70 -8.14
N ASN A 270 -20.00 -9.67 -9.03
CA ASN A 270 -20.35 -9.57 -10.45
C ASN A 270 -20.71 -10.94 -11.04
N THR A 271 -21.99 -11.28 -11.05
CA THR A 271 -22.44 -12.55 -11.63
C THR A 271 -22.33 -12.60 -13.16
N ALA A 272 -22.15 -11.47 -13.83
CA ALA A 272 -22.01 -11.36 -15.29
C ALA A 272 -20.54 -11.28 -15.77
N TYR A 273 -19.60 -11.74 -14.94
CA TYR A 273 -18.16 -11.58 -15.16
C TYR A 273 -17.68 -12.19 -16.48
N GLU A 274 -18.22 -13.32 -16.93
CA GLU A 274 -17.84 -13.94 -18.20
C GLU A 274 -18.24 -13.05 -19.39
N GLN A 275 -19.47 -12.53 -19.40
CA GLN A 275 -19.96 -11.66 -20.47
C GLN A 275 -19.21 -10.33 -20.48
N GLN A 276 -18.93 -9.76 -19.29
CA GLN A 276 -18.14 -8.55 -19.17
C GLN A 276 -16.70 -8.74 -19.67
N THR A 277 -16.06 -9.86 -19.29
CA THR A 277 -14.69 -10.20 -19.73
C THR A 277 -14.62 -10.27 -21.26
N ALA A 278 -15.57 -10.96 -21.88
CA ALA A 278 -15.65 -11.06 -23.34
C ALA A 278 -15.95 -9.71 -24.01
N ALA A 279 -16.80 -8.87 -23.41
CA ALA A 279 -17.14 -7.55 -23.93
C ALA A 279 -15.95 -6.57 -23.88
N LEU A 280 -15.17 -6.58 -22.80
CA LEU A 280 -13.93 -5.80 -22.69
C LEU A 280 -12.94 -6.20 -23.79
N LEU A 281 -12.75 -7.52 -23.98
CA LEU A 281 -11.87 -8.05 -25.01
C LEU A 281 -12.34 -7.64 -26.43
N ALA A 282 -13.63 -7.77 -26.71
CA ALA A 282 -14.22 -7.37 -28.00
C ALA A 282 -14.11 -5.86 -28.25
N THR A 283 -14.19 -5.04 -27.21
CA THR A 283 -14.02 -3.58 -27.31
C THR A 283 -12.58 -3.22 -27.64
N ALA A 284 -11.61 -3.81 -26.95
CA ALA A 284 -10.19 -3.56 -27.19
C ALA A 284 -9.76 -3.95 -28.61
N LEU A 285 -10.27 -5.07 -29.14
CA LEU A 285 -9.97 -5.55 -30.49
C LEU A 285 -10.44 -4.63 -31.63
N ARG A 286 -11.36 -3.70 -31.36
CA ARG A 286 -11.85 -2.74 -32.37
C ARG A 286 -10.96 -1.51 -32.52
N LEU A 287 -10.04 -1.28 -31.59
CA LEU A 287 -9.17 -0.11 -31.59
C LEU A 287 -7.80 -0.46 -32.17
N PRO A 288 -7.25 0.38 -33.08
CA PRO A 288 -5.86 0.23 -33.50
C PRO A 288 -4.91 0.34 -32.29
N TYR A 289 -3.91 -0.54 -32.22
CA TYR A 289 -2.94 -0.57 -31.11
C TYR A 289 -2.33 0.80 -30.78
N ALA A 290 -1.96 1.58 -31.80
CA ALA A 290 -1.34 2.88 -31.60
C ALA A 290 -2.28 3.87 -30.87
N GLN A 291 -3.57 3.82 -31.19
CA GLN A 291 -4.59 4.63 -30.53
C GLN A 291 -4.83 4.15 -29.10
N GLU A 292 -4.94 2.84 -28.89
CA GLU A 292 -5.14 2.27 -27.55
C GLU A 292 -3.97 2.59 -26.60
N LYS A 293 -2.74 2.44 -27.09
CA LYS A 293 -1.53 2.85 -26.37
C LYS A 293 -1.57 4.34 -26.00
N GLN A 294 -1.96 5.21 -26.93
CA GLN A 294 -2.06 6.65 -26.66
C GLN A 294 -3.10 6.95 -25.57
N LEU A 295 -4.27 6.32 -25.63
CA LEU A 295 -5.35 6.50 -24.65
C LEU A 295 -4.96 5.98 -23.26
N HIS A 296 -4.30 4.82 -23.18
CA HIS A 296 -3.71 4.31 -21.94
C HIS A 296 -2.72 5.32 -21.34
N VAL A 297 -1.75 5.81 -22.13
CA VAL A 297 -0.73 6.76 -21.64
C VAL A 297 -1.38 8.07 -21.16
N LEU A 298 -2.37 8.58 -21.90
CA LEU A 298 -3.09 9.79 -21.50
C LEU A 298 -3.83 9.60 -20.18
N ALA A 299 -4.57 8.50 -20.03
CA ALA A 299 -5.31 8.20 -18.81
C ALA A 299 -4.39 8.04 -17.59
N TYR A 300 -3.29 7.29 -17.75
CA TYR A 300 -2.29 7.10 -16.69
C TYR A 300 -1.64 8.42 -16.24
N ARG A 301 -1.23 9.27 -17.19
CA ARG A 301 -0.53 10.52 -16.89
C ARG A 301 -1.38 11.54 -16.15
N GLN A 302 -2.71 11.46 -16.21
CA GLN A 302 -3.60 12.32 -15.40
C GLN A 302 -3.35 12.17 -13.89
N LEU A 303 -2.86 11.01 -13.45
CA LEU A 303 -2.47 10.73 -12.08
C LEU A 303 -0.97 10.96 -11.87
N PHE A 304 -0.14 10.37 -12.73
CA PHE A 304 1.30 10.35 -12.51
C PHE A 304 1.95 11.74 -12.58
N HIS A 305 1.55 12.58 -13.54
CA HIS A 305 2.13 13.92 -13.75
C HIS A 305 1.75 14.96 -12.69
N ARG A 306 0.89 14.60 -11.73
CA ARG A 306 0.49 15.49 -10.64
C ARG A 306 1.65 15.89 -9.73
N VAL A 307 2.71 15.09 -9.63
CA VAL A 307 3.90 15.42 -8.83
C VAL A 307 5.18 15.23 -9.61
N GLN A 308 6.06 16.21 -9.48
CA GLN A 308 7.41 16.16 -10.03
C GLN A 308 8.41 16.43 -8.90
N LEU A 309 9.50 15.67 -8.88
CA LEU A 309 10.55 15.78 -7.87
C LEU A 309 11.92 15.77 -8.56
N SER A 310 12.81 16.64 -8.11
CA SER A 310 14.24 16.63 -8.46
C SER A 310 15.06 16.97 -7.21
N LEU A 311 16.07 16.15 -6.94
CA LEU A 311 17.02 16.32 -5.84
C LEU A 311 18.40 16.77 -6.38
N GLY A 312 18.37 17.66 -7.38
CA GLY A 312 19.56 18.14 -8.08
C GLY A 312 19.87 17.33 -9.34
N THR A 313 21.12 17.34 -9.79
CA THR A 313 21.54 16.62 -11.01
C THR A 313 21.63 15.11 -10.70
N PRO A 314 20.82 14.27 -11.35
CA PRO A 314 20.93 12.82 -11.19
C PRO A 314 22.28 12.34 -11.73
N ALA A 315 22.89 11.37 -11.06
CA ALA A 315 24.04 10.63 -11.58
C ALA A 315 23.64 9.18 -11.84
N LYS A 316 24.48 8.42 -12.54
CA LYS A 316 24.36 6.95 -12.70
C LYS A 316 23.08 6.42 -13.38
N ASP A 317 22.23 7.26 -13.96
CA ASP A 317 21.06 6.82 -14.79
C ASP A 317 21.45 5.97 -16.01
N SER A 318 22.73 5.99 -16.39
CA SER A 318 23.31 5.16 -17.45
C SER A 318 23.62 3.72 -17.00
N LEU A 319 23.48 3.40 -15.71
CA LEU A 319 23.57 2.03 -15.22
C LEU A 319 22.20 1.35 -15.26
N PRO A 320 22.14 0.06 -15.60
CA PRO A 320 20.97 -0.79 -15.36
C PRO A 320 20.51 -0.70 -13.90
N THR A 321 19.21 -0.81 -13.64
CA THR A 321 18.61 -0.57 -12.31
C THR A 321 19.19 -1.47 -11.22
N ASP A 322 19.44 -2.74 -11.53
CA ASP A 322 20.10 -3.71 -10.64
C ASP A 322 21.54 -3.31 -10.30
N ALA A 323 22.34 -2.94 -11.31
CA ALA A 323 23.70 -2.43 -11.11
C ALA A 323 23.72 -1.07 -10.40
N ARG A 324 22.74 -0.20 -10.68
CA ARG A 324 22.56 1.11 -10.05
C ARG A 324 22.24 0.96 -8.56
N LEU A 325 21.38 0.03 -8.20
CA LEU A 325 21.04 -0.28 -6.81
C LEU A 325 22.29 -0.72 -6.02
N GLN A 326 23.10 -1.62 -6.59
CA GLN A 326 24.36 -2.05 -6.00
C GLN A 326 25.39 -0.90 -5.88
N ALA A 327 25.45 -0.01 -6.88
CA ALA A 327 26.33 1.15 -6.85
C ALA A 327 25.89 2.18 -5.79
N PHE A 328 24.59 2.42 -5.65
CA PHE A 328 24.01 3.30 -4.64
C PHE A 328 24.33 2.81 -3.23
N GLN A 329 24.25 1.51 -2.97
CA GLN A 329 24.60 0.95 -1.65
C GLN A 329 26.08 1.23 -1.25
N LYS A 330 26.97 1.32 -2.25
CA LYS A 330 28.40 1.58 -2.02
C LYS A 330 28.72 3.06 -1.84
N ASP A 331 28.02 3.92 -2.56
CA ASP A 331 28.20 5.38 -2.52
C ASP A 331 26.86 6.09 -2.70
N PRO A 332 26.04 6.17 -1.65
CA PRO A 332 24.68 6.71 -1.76
C PRO A 332 24.68 8.21 -2.07
N GLY A 333 25.71 8.95 -1.66
CA GLY A 333 25.84 10.39 -1.93
C GLY A 333 26.12 10.72 -3.40
N ALA A 334 26.55 9.74 -4.19
CA ALA A 334 26.83 9.95 -5.61
C ALA A 334 25.59 9.92 -6.51
N ASP A 335 24.41 9.47 -6.04
CA ASP A 335 23.23 9.31 -6.89
C ASP A 335 21.93 9.76 -6.21
N ASN A 336 21.65 11.05 -6.29
CA ASN A 336 20.37 11.63 -5.87
C ASN A 336 19.20 11.29 -6.81
N GLY A 337 19.45 10.65 -7.96
CA GLY A 337 18.41 10.24 -8.89
C GLY A 337 17.68 8.97 -8.45
N LEU A 338 18.36 8.05 -7.74
CA LEU A 338 17.73 6.80 -7.29
C LEU A 338 16.63 7.04 -6.23
N PRO A 339 16.81 7.92 -5.21
CA PRO A 339 15.70 8.30 -4.33
C PRO A 339 14.49 8.87 -5.08
N VAL A 340 14.71 9.67 -6.13
CA VAL A 340 13.63 10.20 -6.98
C VAL A 340 12.93 9.09 -7.74
N LEU A 341 13.69 8.15 -8.31
CA LEU A 341 13.14 6.99 -9.00
C LEU A 341 12.31 6.12 -8.05
N PHE A 342 12.79 5.89 -6.82
CA PHE A 342 12.08 5.12 -5.81
C PHE A 342 10.77 5.79 -5.37
N PHE A 343 10.81 7.10 -5.08
CA PHE A 343 9.61 7.89 -4.76
C PHE A 343 8.55 7.79 -5.87
N GLN A 344 8.99 7.94 -7.12
CA GLN A 344 8.09 7.86 -8.28
C GLN A 344 7.63 6.42 -8.58
N PHE A 345 8.42 5.42 -8.19
CA PHE A 345 8.02 4.02 -8.28
C PHE A 345 6.91 3.70 -7.28
N GLY A 346 6.98 4.20 -6.03
CA GLY A 346 5.87 4.10 -5.08
C GLY A 346 4.56 4.64 -5.65
N ARG A 347 4.58 5.86 -6.21
CA ARG A 347 3.42 6.47 -6.88
C ARG A 347 2.90 5.62 -8.04
N TYR A 348 3.82 5.11 -8.86
CA TYR A 348 3.50 4.20 -9.95
C TYR A 348 2.77 2.96 -9.42
N LEU A 349 3.25 2.38 -8.32
CA LEU A 349 2.64 1.21 -7.70
C LEU A 349 1.22 1.53 -7.22
N SER A 350 0.99 2.65 -6.52
CA SER A 350 -0.35 3.04 -6.06
C SER A 350 -1.34 3.16 -7.24
N ILE A 351 -0.95 3.87 -8.29
CA ILE A 351 -1.77 4.06 -9.50
C ILE A 351 -2.06 2.72 -10.20
N SER A 352 -1.09 1.80 -10.15
CA SER A 352 -1.14 0.53 -10.87
C SER A 352 -1.79 -0.60 -10.06
N SER A 353 -2.01 -0.43 -8.75
CA SER A 353 -2.48 -1.49 -7.86
C SER A 353 -3.91 -1.31 -7.35
N THR A 354 -4.57 -0.16 -7.57
CA THR A 354 -6.00 0.00 -7.29
C THR A 354 -6.65 1.15 -8.07
N ARG A 355 -7.98 1.16 -8.15
CA ARG A 355 -8.81 2.29 -8.63
C ARG A 355 -10.13 2.32 -7.86
N VAL A 356 -10.83 3.45 -7.91
CA VAL A 356 -12.16 3.62 -7.30
C VAL A 356 -13.10 2.48 -7.73
N GLY A 357 -13.78 1.87 -6.76
CA GLY A 357 -14.71 0.76 -6.97
C GLY A 357 -14.09 -0.64 -6.94
N LEU A 358 -12.76 -0.75 -6.78
CA LEU A 358 -12.04 -2.01 -6.62
C LEU A 358 -11.65 -2.24 -5.14
N LEU A 359 -10.84 -3.27 -4.90
CA LEU A 359 -10.22 -3.54 -3.60
C LEU A 359 -8.99 -2.65 -3.38
N PRO A 360 -8.61 -2.31 -2.14
CA PRO A 360 -7.35 -1.64 -1.86
C PRO A 360 -6.15 -2.59 -2.08
N PRO A 361 -4.93 -2.06 -2.29
CA PRO A 361 -3.73 -2.88 -2.39
C PRO A 361 -3.48 -3.66 -1.09
N ASN A 362 -3.27 -4.97 -1.21
CA ASN A 362 -2.98 -5.86 -0.09
C ASN A 362 -1.47 -5.91 0.23
N LEU A 363 -1.01 -6.90 1.00
CA LEU A 363 0.41 -7.07 1.35
C LEU A 363 1.37 -7.14 0.15
N GLN A 364 0.89 -7.53 -1.03
CA GLN A 364 1.66 -7.57 -2.29
C GLN A 364 1.10 -6.59 -3.35
N GLY A 365 0.21 -5.70 -2.94
CA GLY A 365 -0.50 -4.75 -3.78
C GLY A 365 -1.51 -5.42 -4.70
N LEU A 366 -1.04 -5.74 -5.90
CA LEU A 366 -1.77 -6.42 -6.98
C LEU A 366 -1.01 -7.64 -7.51
N TRP A 367 0.29 -7.77 -7.20
CA TRP A 367 1.20 -8.68 -7.90
C TRP A 367 1.55 -9.87 -7.03
N ALA A 368 1.14 -11.06 -7.47
CA ALA A 368 1.44 -12.31 -6.77
C ALA A 368 1.71 -13.42 -7.78
N GLN A 369 2.80 -14.18 -7.57
CA GLN A 369 3.16 -15.34 -8.39
C GLN A 369 2.69 -16.68 -7.82
N GLN A 370 2.20 -16.70 -6.58
CA GLN A 370 1.84 -17.91 -5.85
C GLN A 370 0.31 -18.05 -5.73
N VAL A 371 -0.17 -19.28 -5.63
CA VAL A 371 -1.55 -19.59 -5.20
C VAL A 371 -1.68 -19.60 -3.66
N HIS A 372 -0.55 -19.64 -2.96
CA HIS A 372 -0.46 -19.46 -1.51
C HIS A 372 0.53 -18.34 -1.24
N THR A 373 0.02 -17.10 -1.21
CA THR A 373 0.86 -15.94 -0.93
C THR A 373 1.28 -15.91 0.55
N PRO A 374 2.46 -15.36 0.86
CA PRO A 374 2.90 -15.15 2.24
C PRO A 374 1.84 -14.37 3.03
N TRP A 375 1.53 -14.83 4.25
CA TRP A 375 0.47 -14.27 5.09
C TRP A 375 -0.87 -14.11 4.35
N ASN A 376 -1.21 -15.08 3.49
CA ASN A 376 -2.42 -15.11 2.68
C ASN A 376 -2.59 -13.90 1.73
N GLY A 377 -1.56 -13.04 1.59
CA GLY A 377 -1.66 -11.77 0.88
C GLY A 377 -2.80 -10.91 1.41
N ASP A 378 -3.14 -11.01 2.70
CA ASP A 378 -4.31 -10.39 3.31
C ASP A 378 -4.11 -8.89 3.62
N TYR A 379 -4.95 -8.34 4.50
CA TYR A 379 -4.81 -6.98 5.03
C TYR A 379 -4.48 -7.03 6.52
N HIS A 380 -3.22 -6.76 6.87
CA HIS A 380 -2.80 -6.55 8.26
C HIS A 380 -3.10 -5.10 8.69
N LEU A 381 -3.82 -4.95 9.80
CA LEU A 381 -4.43 -3.75 10.37
C LEU A 381 -3.65 -3.17 11.57
N ASP A 382 -2.40 -3.60 11.73
CA ASP A 382 -1.52 -3.17 12.81
C ASP A 382 -0.23 -2.52 12.30
N VAL A 383 -0.18 -2.20 11.00
CA VAL A 383 0.74 -1.24 10.35
C VAL A 383 0.64 -1.32 8.82
N ASN A 384 0.48 -2.51 8.22
CA ASN A 384 0.81 -2.74 6.81
C ASN A 384 -0.21 -2.10 5.85
N VAL A 385 -1.51 -2.36 6.02
CA VAL A 385 -2.52 -1.75 5.14
C VAL A 385 -2.56 -0.24 5.34
N GLU A 386 -2.30 0.23 6.55
CA GLU A 386 -2.19 1.66 6.85
C GLU A 386 -1.00 2.26 6.11
N MET A 387 0.16 1.59 6.16
CA MET A 387 1.38 1.97 5.45
C MET A 387 1.19 2.06 3.94
N ASN A 388 0.40 1.14 3.36
CA ASN A 388 0.07 1.18 1.93
C ASN A 388 -0.60 2.50 1.51
N HIS A 389 -1.29 3.18 2.43
CA HIS A 389 -2.10 4.36 2.14
C HIS A 389 -1.46 5.68 2.61
N TRP A 390 -0.41 5.65 3.45
CA TRP A 390 0.28 6.85 3.92
C TRP A 390 0.77 7.80 2.81
N PRO A 391 1.33 7.34 1.66
CA PRO A 391 1.80 8.29 0.66
C PRO A 391 0.67 8.91 -0.16
N VAL A 392 -0.48 8.24 -0.30
CA VAL A 392 -1.51 8.54 -1.32
C VAL A 392 -1.95 10.00 -1.30
N GLU A 393 -2.22 10.54 -0.12
CA GLU A 393 -2.67 11.91 0.03
C GLU A 393 -1.58 12.92 -0.30
N VAL A 394 -0.41 12.84 0.36
CA VAL A 394 0.71 13.78 0.17
C VAL A 394 1.27 13.71 -1.26
N SER A 395 1.18 12.55 -1.90
CA SER A 395 1.49 12.32 -3.31
C SER A 395 0.36 12.72 -4.27
N ASN A 396 -0.70 13.41 -3.81
CA ASN A 396 -1.73 13.95 -4.70
C ASN A 396 -2.44 12.87 -5.54
N LEU A 397 -2.74 11.72 -4.92
CA LEU A 397 -3.51 10.61 -5.46
C LEU A 397 -4.76 10.29 -4.61
N PRO A 398 -5.47 11.28 -4.03
CA PRO A 398 -6.49 11.06 -2.99
C PRO A 398 -7.55 10.03 -3.36
N GLU A 399 -7.95 9.95 -4.63
CA GLU A 399 -8.97 9.00 -5.10
C GLU A 399 -8.60 7.52 -4.88
N LEU A 400 -7.31 7.21 -4.73
CA LEU A 400 -6.83 5.84 -4.52
C LEU A 400 -6.99 5.36 -3.08
N ASN A 401 -7.42 6.24 -2.15
CA ASN A 401 -7.73 5.88 -0.76
C ASN A 401 -9.20 5.43 -0.60
N LEU A 402 -10.07 5.73 -1.57
CA LEU A 402 -11.49 5.38 -1.53
C LEU A 402 -11.77 3.86 -1.48
N PRO A 403 -11.00 2.98 -2.14
CA PRO A 403 -11.12 1.53 -1.99
C PRO A 403 -10.96 1.02 -0.55
N LEU A 404 -10.06 1.62 0.25
CA LEU A 404 -9.93 1.29 1.67
C LEU A 404 -11.18 1.72 2.44
N ALA A 405 -11.69 2.92 2.18
CA ALA A 405 -12.93 3.39 2.82
C ALA A 405 -14.12 2.46 2.54
N ASP A 406 -14.25 1.95 1.32
CA ASP A 406 -15.28 0.96 0.95
C ASP A 406 -15.12 -0.37 1.70
N LEU A 407 -13.88 -0.89 1.80
CA LEU A 407 -13.59 -2.10 2.57
C LEU A 407 -13.99 -1.93 4.03
N VAL A 408 -13.55 -0.85 4.68
CA VAL A 408 -13.82 -0.57 6.10
C VAL A 408 -15.31 -0.37 6.36
N GLN A 409 -16.03 0.37 5.50
CA GLN A 409 -17.48 0.54 5.62
C GLN A 409 -18.22 -0.80 5.61
N LYS A 410 -17.80 -1.74 4.76
CA LYS A 410 -18.41 -3.08 4.67
C LYS A 410 -18.05 -3.99 5.84
N MET A 411 -16.94 -3.73 6.52
CA MET A 411 -16.56 -4.45 7.75
C MET A 411 -17.43 -4.06 8.96
N VAL A 412 -18.03 -2.87 8.98
CA VAL A 412 -18.72 -2.34 10.17
C VAL A 412 -19.77 -3.31 10.75
N PRO A 413 -20.72 -3.89 9.98
CA PRO A 413 -21.71 -4.80 10.54
C PRO A 413 -21.10 -6.08 11.16
N HIS A 414 -20.01 -6.57 10.59
CA HIS A 414 -19.25 -7.70 11.13
C HIS A 414 -18.54 -7.29 12.43
N GLY A 415 -17.92 -6.12 12.43
CA GLY A 415 -17.26 -5.56 13.61
C GLY A 415 -18.22 -5.24 14.76
N GLU A 416 -19.49 -4.90 14.47
CA GLU A 416 -20.55 -4.75 15.49
C GLU A 416 -20.86 -6.09 16.15
N THR A 417 -20.93 -7.16 15.35
CA THR A 417 -21.12 -8.53 15.85
C THR A 417 -19.93 -8.96 16.71
N THR A 418 -18.70 -8.68 16.28
CA THR A 418 -17.48 -8.96 17.05
C THR A 418 -17.41 -8.13 18.35
N ALA A 419 -17.75 -6.84 18.30
CA ALA A 419 -17.80 -5.99 19.48
C ALA A 419 -18.77 -6.54 20.54
N LYS A 420 -19.91 -7.05 20.10
CA LYS A 420 -20.89 -7.70 20.96
C LYS A 420 -20.39 -9.03 21.53
N ALA A 421 -19.81 -9.90 20.69
CA ALA A 421 -19.37 -11.24 21.09
C ALA A 421 -18.24 -11.21 22.13
N TYR A 422 -17.23 -10.37 21.91
CA TYR A 422 -16.02 -10.35 22.74
C TYR A 422 -16.13 -9.38 23.91
N TYR A 423 -16.76 -8.23 23.72
CA TYR A 423 -16.73 -7.16 24.72
C TYR A 423 -18.10 -6.84 25.31
N ASN A 424 -19.18 -7.44 24.78
CA ASN A 424 -20.56 -7.03 25.05
C ASN A 424 -20.77 -5.52 24.90
N ALA A 425 -20.06 -4.93 23.93
CA ALA A 425 -19.92 -3.50 23.73
C ALA A 425 -20.85 -2.98 22.62
N ALA A 426 -21.05 -1.66 22.60
CA ALA A 426 -21.64 -0.95 21.46
C ALA A 426 -20.57 -0.63 20.41
N GLY A 427 -20.97 -0.15 19.23
CA GLY A 427 -20.02 0.21 18.18
C GLY A 427 -19.44 -1.01 17.46
N TRP A 428 -18.32 -0.82 16.76
CA TRP A 428 -17.67 -1.89 16.00
C TRP A 428 -16.16 -1.94 16.28
N VAL A 429 -15.58 -3.13 16.12
CA VAL A 429 -14.14 -3.37 16.27
C VAL A 429 -13.63 -4.33 15.20
N ALA A 430 -12.37 -4.14 14.80
CA ALA A 430 -11.57 -5.09 14.06
C ALA A 430 -10.19 -5.18 14.72
N HIS A 431 -9.57 -6.36 14.67
CA HIS A 431 -8.34 -6.65 15.39
C HIS A 431 -7.11 -6.44 14.49
N VAL A 432 -6.33 -7.49 14.19
CA VAL A 432 -5.04 -7.35 13.46
C VAL A 432 -5.13 -7.65 11.99
N ILE A 433 -6.15 -8.38 11.55
CA ILE A 433 -6.22 -8.87 10.18
C ILE A 433 -7.64 -8.78 9.65
N THR A 434 -7.74 -8.59 8.34
CA THR A 434 -8.98 -8.73 7.59
C THR A 434 -8.70 -9.24 6.18
N ASN A 435 -9.75 -9.58 5.47
CA ASN A 435 -9.72 -10.08 4.10
C ASN A 435 -10.93 -9.53 3.32
N VAL A 436 -11.06 -9.92 2.05
CA VAL A 436 -12.17 -9.47 1.19
C VAL A 436 -13.55 -9.94 1.67
N TRP A 437 -13.58 -10.89 2.61
CA TRP A 437 -14.77 -11.48 3.22
C TRP A 437 -15.20 -10.77 4.52
N GLN A 438 -14.60 -9.62 4.83
CA GLN A 438 -14.98 -8.73 5.95
C GLN A 438 -14.77 -9.33 7.34
N TYR A 439 -13.71 -10.12 7.52
CA TYR A 439 -13.34 -10.66 8.84
C TYR A 439 -12.96 -9.54 9.83
N THR A 440 -13.45 -9.64 11.07
CA THR A 440 -13.21 -8.64 12.13
C THR A 440 -12.82 -9.24 13.48
N GLU A 441 -12.93 -10.56 13.61
CA GLU A 441 -12.64 -11.31 14.83
C GLU A 441 -11.15 -11.23 15.22
N PRO A 442 -10.79 -11.60 16.47
CA PRO A 442 -9.39 -11.71 16.88
C PRO A 442 -8.61 -12.74 16.07
N GLY A 443 -7.29 -12.59 16.01
CA GLY A 443 -6.41 -13.67 15.52
C GLY A 443 -6.32 -14.85 16.51
N GLU A 444 -5.45 -15.82 16.20
CA GLU A 444 -5.45 -17.13 16.86
C GLU A 444 -4.66 -17.17 18.18
N SER A 445 -4.05 -16.06 18.62
CA SER A 445 -3.31 -16.00 19.88
C SER A 445 -3.38 -14.61 20.52
N ALA A 446 -3.26 -14.59 21.84
CA ALA A 446 -3.16 -13.38 22.65
C ALA A 446 -1.96 -12.49 22.31
N SER A 447 -0.83 -13.06 21.89
CA SER A 447 0.42 -12.30 21.72
C SER A 447 0.38 -11.29 20.58
N TRP A 448 -0.35 -11.62 19.51
CA TRP A 448 -0.47 -10.77 18.33
C TRP A 448 -1.92 -10.46 17.99
N GLY A 449 -2.83 -11.45 18.00
CA GLY A 449 -4.14 -11.32 17.37
C GLY A 449 -5.28 -10.80 18.24
N ALA A 450 -5.16 -10.86 19.58
CA ALA A 450 -6.23 -10.47 20.49
C ALA A 450 -6.10 -9.03 21.01
N ALA A 451 -7.25 -8.39 21.21
CA ALA A 451 -7.40 -7.10 21.89
C ALA A 451 -6.46 -5.99 21.36
N LYS A 452 -6.59 -5.67 20.07
CA LYS A 452 -5.84 -4.61 19.37
C LYS A 452 -6.77 -3.52 18.86
N SER A 453 -6.19 -2.36 18.57
CA SER A 453 -6.93 -1.17 18.16
C SER A 453 -7.00 -0.95 16.64
N GLY A 454 -7.12 -2.01 15.85
CA GLY A 454 -7.11 -1.94 14.38
C GLY A 454 -8.23 -1.08 13.79
N SER A 455 -9.46 -1.19 14.32
CA SER A 455 -10.56 -0.32 13.89
C SER A 455 -10.30 1.17 14.16
N GLY A 456 -9.60 1.49 15.24
CA GLY A 456 -9.19 2.86 15.56
C GLY A 456 -8.13 3.40 14.59
N TRP A 457 -7.13 2.58 14.23
CA TRP A 457 -6.10 2.98 13.27
C TRP A 457 -6.68 3.12 11.85
N LEU A 458 -7.52 2.19 11.38
CA LEU A 458 -8.22 2.34 10.10
C LEU A 458 -9.02 3.65 10.01
N CYS A 459 -9.62 4.09 11.13
CA CYS A 459 -10.31 5.38 11.20
C CYS A 459 -9.37 6.58 10.99
N ASP A 460 -8.09 6.49 11.37
CA ASP A 460 -7.08 7.50 11.01
C ASP A 460 -6.91 7.58 9.49
N ASN A 461 -6.67 6.47 8.79
CA ASN A 461 -6.51 6.49 7.32
C ASN A 461 -7.71 7.13 6.59
N LEU A 462 -8.95 6.86 7.05
CA LEU A 462 -10.16 7.48 6.53
C LEU A 462 -10.22 8.98 6.87
N TRP A 463 -9.89 9.35 8.12
CA TRP A 463 -9.83 10.75 8.53
C TRP A 463 -8.79 11.55 7.73
N GLN A 464 -7.61 10.99 7.48
CA GLN A 464 -6.56 11.64 6.70
C GLN A 464 -7.07 12.03 5.31
N HIS A 465 -7.86 11.18 4.64
CA HIS A 465 -8.47 11.55 3.36
C HIS A 465 -9.31 12.83 3.47
N TYR A 466 -10.16 12.93 4.50
CA TYR A 466 -10.91 14.16 4.75
C TYR A 466 -9.98 15.33 5.08
N ASP A 467 -8.96 15.14 5.91
CA ASP A 467 -8.09 16.22 6.36
C ASP A 467 -7.26 16.82 5.21
N PHE A 468 -6.91 15.99 4.22
CA PHE A 468 -6.24 16.41 2.99
C PHE A 468 -7.19 16.96 1.92
N THR A 469 -8.44 16.48 1.81
CA THR A 469 -9.37 16.90 0.73
C THR A 469 -10.35 18.00 1.15
N ARG A 470 -10.68 18.06 2.44
CA ARG A 470 -11.78 18.84 3.03
C ARG A 470 -13.14 18.56 2.38
N ASP A 471 -13.32 17.37 1.80
CA ASP A 471 -14.59 16.96 1.22
C ASP A 471 -15.61 16.61 2.31
N THR A 472 -16.58 17.49 2.51
CA THR A 472 -17.64 17.30 3.51
C THR A 472 -18.64 16.21 3.14
N ALA A 473 -18.83 15.91 1.84
CA ALA A 473 -19.68 14.81 1.42
C ALA A 473 -19.01 13.46 1.73
N TYR A 474 -17.71 13.37 1.49
CA TYR A 474 -16.91 12.22 1.96
C TYR A 474 -16.97 12.09 3.48
N LEU A 475 -16.74 13.18 4.23
CA LEU A 475 -16.80 13.17 5.70
C LEU A 475 -18.15 12.65 6.20
N HIS A 476 -19.26 13.12 5.61
CA HIS A 476 -20.59 12.64 5.95
C HIS A 476 -20.76 11.14 5.69
N SER A 477 -20.12 10.60 4.64
CA SER A 477 -20.20 9.16 4.33
C SER A 477 -19.39 8.28 5.29
N ILE A 478 -18.24 8.77 5.80
CA ILE A 478 -17.41 8.01 6.75
C ILE A 478 -17.75 8.28 8.21
N TYR A 479 -18.47 9.35 8.53
CA TYR A 479 -18.79 9.72 9.91
C TYR A 479 -19.45 8.57 10.72
N PRO A 480 -20.40 7.79 10.19
CA PRO A 480 -20.94 6.62 10.89
C PRO A 480 -19.86 5.58 11.27
N VAL A 481 -18.85 5.38 10.42
CA VAL A 481 -17.72 4.47 10.67
C VAL A 481 -16.88 4.99 11.84
N LEU A 482 -16.46 6.26 11.79
CA LEU A 482 -15.65 6.90 12.83
C LEU A 482 -16.40 6.89 14.18
N LYS A 483 -17.68 7.30 14.15
CA LYS A 483 -18.57 7.31 15.31
C LYS A 483 -18.73 5.92 15.92
N GLY A 484 -18.97 4.90 15.10
CA GLY A 484 -19.14 3.52 15.56
C GLY A 484 -17.89 2.99 16.26
N SER A 485 -16.70 3.28 15.72
CA SER A 485 -15.43 2.92 16.36
C SER A 485 -15.25 3.67 17.68
N ALA A 486 -15.54 4.97 17.73
CA ALA A 486 -15.45 5.75 18.98
C ALA A 486 -16.43 5.27 20.05
N LEU A 487 -17.64 4.85 19.68
CA LEU A 487 -18.61 4.25 20.61
C LEU A 487 -18.08 2.95 21.22
N PHE A 488 -17.39 2.12 20.43
CA PHE A 488 -16.73 0.93 20.93
C PHE A 488 -15.69 1.27 21.99
N TYR A 489 -14.70 2.09 21.66
CA TYR A 489 -13.64 2.45 22.60
C TYR A 489 -14.19 3.13 23.85
N LYS A 490 -15.13 4.07 23.71
CA LYS A 490 -15.83 4.69 24.83
C LYS A 490 -16.42 3.65 25.80
N SER A 491 -16.96 2.56 25.28
CA SER A 491 -17.67 1.53 26.08
C SER A 491 -16.74 0.51 26.75
N ILE A 492 -15.55 0.27 26.19
CA ILE A 492 -14.61 -0.73 26.75
C ILE A 492 -13.60 -0.13 27.72
N LEU A 493 -13.46 1.19 27.76
CA LEU A 493 -12.57 1.88 28.71
C LEU A 493 -13.01 1.59 30.16
N VAL A 494 -12.05 1.15 30.97
CA VAL A 494 -12.23 0.88 32.40
C VAL A 494 -11.28 1.74 33.22
N ARG A 495 -11.64 2.02 34.47
CA ARG A 495 -10.77 2.81 35.36
C ARG A 495 -9.65 1.93 35.92
N ASP A 496 -8.41 2.30 35.65
CA ASP A 496 -7.25 1.66 36.27
C ASP A 496 -7.20 1.98 37.77
N PRO A 497 -7.18 0.99 38.68
CA PRO A 497 -7.16 1.24 40.12
C PRO A 497 -5.92 2.00 40.59
N LYS A 498 -4.78 1.93 39.88
CA LYS A 498 -3.55 2.60 40.30
C LYS A 498 -3.52 4.08 39.89
N THR A 499 -3.73 4.36 38.62
CA THR A 499 -3.60 5.72 38.06
C THR A 499 -4.91 6.49 38.05
N GLN A 500 -6.04 5.80 38.23
CA GLN A 500 -7.40 6.33 38.04
C GLN A 500 -7.72 6.79 36.61
N TRP A 501 -6.84 6.54 35.63
CA TRP A 501 -7.13 6.81 34.22
C TRP A 501 -8.12 5.81 33.63
N LEU A 502 -8.83 6.24 32.58
CA LEU A 502 -9.60 5.34 31.71
C LEU A 502 -8.65 4.66 30.72
N VAL A 503 -8.61 3.34 30.74
CA VAL A 503 -7.66 2.52 29.95
C VAL A 503 -8.37 1.35 29.28
N THR A 504 -7.79 0.82 28.20
CA THR A 504 -8.23 -0.43 27.58
C THR A 504 -7.83 -1.63 28.43
N SER A 505 -8.69 -2.65 28.48
CA SER A 505 -8.39 -3.91 29.17
C SER A 505 -9.32 -5.06 28.73
N PRO A 506 -8.74 -6.21 28.28
CA PRO A 506 -7.32 -6.42 27.98
C PRO A 506 -6.84 -5.61 26.76
N SER A 507 -5.54 -5.49 26.57
CA SER A 507 -4.92 -5.02 25.33
C SER A 507 -3.45 -5.49 25.23
N SER A 508 -2.75 -5.20 24.14
CA SER A 508 -1.31 -5.43 23.98
C SER A 508 -0.66 -4.46 22.98
N SER A 509 0.63 -4.16 23.16
CA SER A 509 1.41 -3.40 22.17
C SER A 509 1.82 -4.34 21.02
N PRO A 510 1.38 -4.14 19.76
CA PRO A 510 1.78 -4.99 18.63
C PRO A 510 3.30 -5.00 18.44
N GLU A 511 3.98 -6.13 18.30
CA GLU A 511 3.68 -7.48 18.81
C GLU A 511 4.70 -7.81 19.91
N ASN A 512 4.84 -6.88 20.86
CA ASN A 512 5.92 -6.89 21.82
C ASN A 512 5.48 -7.49 23.16
N SER A 513 6.45 -8.06 23.87
CA SER A 513 6.25 -8.65 25.20
C SER A 513 7.21 -8.04 26.21
N PHE A 514 6.91 -8.27 27.49
CA PHE A 514 7.68 -7.75 28.60
C PHE A 514 7.85 -8.78 29.70
N TYR A 515 8.89 -8.62 30.52
CA TYR A 515 9.12 -9.45 31.70
C TYR A 515 8.26 -8.96 32.88
N LEU A 516 7.64 -9.92 33.56
CA LEU A 516 6.95 -9.74 34.83
C LEU A 516 7.92 -9.93 36.01
N PRO A 517 7.60 -9.39 37.21
CA PRO A 517 8.41 -9.59 38.42
C PRO A 517 8.59 -11.06 38.80
N ASN A 518 7.68 -11.94 38.38
CA ASN A 518 7.76 -13.39 38.60
C ASN A 518 8.71 -14.12 37.63
N GLY A 519 9.40 -13.40 36.74
CA GLY A 519 10.34 -13.94 35.77
C GLY A 519 9.71 -14.47 34.47
N LYS A 520 8.38 -14.54 34.38
CA LYS A 520 7.66 -14.91 33.14
C LYS A 520 7.53 -13.71 32.20
N THR A 521 7.07 -13.97 30.99
CA THR A 521 6.73 -12.93 30.00
C THR A 521 5.22 -12.84 29.80
N ALA A 522 4.77 -11.65 29.40
CA ALA A 522 3.40 -11.41 28.95
C ALA A 522 3.38 -10.36 27.83
N SER A 523 2.32 -10.40 27.02
CA SER A 523 2.00 -9.38 26.01
C SER A 523 0.72 -8.62 26.40
N ILE A 524 -0.21 -9.32 27.06
CA ILE A 524 -1.49 -8.76 27.51
C ILE A 524 -1.28 -7.83 28.71
N CYS A 525 -1.85 -6.63 28.65
CA CYS A 525 -1.66 -5.55 29.61
C CYS A 525 -2.89 -4.63 29.71
N LEU A 526 -2.78 -3.62 30.59
CA LEU A 526 -3.71 -2.49 30.69
C LEU A 526 -3.17 -1.30 29.88
N GLY A 527 -4.00 -0.73 29.03
CA GLY A 527 -3.78 0.57 28.38
C GLY A 527 -2.38 0.82 27.80
N PRO A 528 -1.84 -0.03 26.90
CA PRO A 528 -0.56 0.23 26.27
C PRO A 528 -0.56 1.61 25.59
N THR A 529 0.60 2.25 25.47
CA THR A 529 0.70 3.65 25.02
C THR A 529 0.05 3.86 23.64
N ILE A 530 0.17 2.89 22.72
CA ILE A 530 -0.46 2.94 21.40
C ILE A 530 -1.99 3.07 21.47
N ASP A 531 -2.67 2.32 22.34
CA ASP A 531 -4.13 2.38 22.47
C ASP A 531 -4.59 3.76 22.90
N ASN A 532 -3.92 4.32 23.90
CA ASN A 532 -4.23 5.66 24.37
C ASN A 532 -4.04 6.69 23.24
N GLN A 533 -2.99 6.55 22.43
CA GLN A 533 -2.75 7.45 21.31
C GLN A 533 -3.84 7.32 20.23
N ILE A 534 -4.17 6.09 19.81
CA ILE A 534 -5.24 5.83 18.82
C ILE A 534 -6.59 6.35 19.31
N ILE A 535 -6.97 6.03 20.56
CA ILE A 535 -8.28 6.45 21.12
C ILE A 535 -8.34 7.98 21.24
N ARG A 536 -7.25 8.62 21.66
CA ARG A 536 -7.17 10.08 21.76
C ARG A 536 -7.36 10.74 20.41
N GLU A 537 -6.70 10.25 19.37
CA GLU A 537 -6.85 10.77 18.00
C GLU A 537 -8.25 10.50 17.46
N LEU A 538 -8.76 9.28 17.59
CA LEU A 538 -10.11 8.92 17.15
C LEU A 538 -11.19 9.80 17.80
N PHE A 539 -11.13 10.00 19.12
CA PHE A 539 -12.10 10.85 19.82
C PHE A 539 -12.02 12.29 19.33
N GLN A 540 -10.81 12.84 19.15
CA GLN A 540 -10.62 14.19 18.62
C GLN A 540 -11.14 14.32 17.19
N ASN A 541 -10.92 13.32 16.34
CA ASN A 541 -11.40 13.30 14.96
C ASN A 541 -12.92 13.22 14.90
N VAL A 542 -13.56 12.39 15.74
CA VAL A 542 -15.03 12.30 15.83
C VAL A 542 -15.65 13.61 16.33
N ILE A 543 -15.05 14.24 17.35
CA ILE A 543 -15.48 15.56 17.83
C ILE A 543 -15.43 16.57 16.67
N THR A 544 -14.27 16.66 16.00
CA THR A 544 -14.06 17.61 14.89
C THR A 544 -15.02 17.34 13.74
N ALA A 545 -15.21 16.08 13.36
CA ALA A 545 -16.14 15.68 12.31
C ALA A 545 -17.58 16.07 12.66
N ALA A 546 -18.01 15.78 13.89
CA ALA A 546 -19.34 16.09 14.39
C ALA A 546 -19.59 17.60 14.47
N GLU A 547 -18.58 18.40 14.81
CA GLU A 547 -18.66 19.86 14.79
C GLU A 547 -18.83 20.40 13.36
N VAL A 548 -18.02 19.92 12.42
CA VAL A 548 -18.08 20.30 11.00
C VAL A 548 -19.43 19.93 10.37
N LEU A 549 -19.96 18.76 10.72
CA LEU A 549 -21.24 18.27 10.21
C LEU A 549 -22.46 18.74 11.02
N HIS A 550 -22.24 19.42 12.15
CA HIS A 550 -23.29 19.85 13.09
C HIS A 550 -24.15 18.68 13.65
N LEU A 551 -23.51 17.58 14.07
CA LEU A 551 -24.13 16.34 14.56
C LEU A 551 -23.75 16.01 16.01
N ASP A 552 -24.56 15.19 16.70
CA ASP A 552 -24.18 14.43 17.91
C ASP A 552 -23.55 15.22 19.08
N LYS A 553 -24.07 16.41 19.41
CA LYS A 553 -23.53 17.25 20.50
C LYS A 553 -23.30 16.52 21.83
N ALA A 554 -24.24 15.67 22.26
CA ALA A 554 -24.10 14.90 23.51
C ALA A 554 -22.93 13.89 23.47
N LEU A 555 -22.66 13.30 22.29
CA LEU A 555 -21.49 12.44 22.13
C LEU A 555 -20.20 13.27 22.20
N GLN A 556 -20.16 14.42 21.51
CA GLN A 556 -19.00 15.34 21.58
C GLN A 556 -18.66 15.68 23.04
N ASP A 557 -19.66 16.09 23.83
CA ASP A 557 -19.47 16.45 25.24
C ASP A 557 -18.94 15.27 26.07
N THR A 558 -19.45 14.06 25.79
CA THR A 558 -18.97 12.84 26.45
C THR A 558 -17.51 12.53 26.10
N LEU A 559 -17.15 12.61 24.81
CA LEU A 559 -15.80 12.33 24.34
C LEU A 559 -14.80 13.39 24.84
N HIS A 560 -15.19 14.67 24.85
CA HIS A 560 -14.39 15.73 25.47
C HIS A 560 -14.08 15.44 26.94
N TYR A 561 -15.08 15.03 27.72
CA TYR A 561 -14.87 14.66 29.11
C TYR A 561 -13.96 13.44 29.26
N GLN A 562 -14.17 12.38 28.47
CA GLN A 562 -13.34 11.18 28.53
C GLN A 562 -11.89 11.45 28.13
N LEU A 563 -11.62 12.34 27.16
CA LEU A 563 -10.27 12.74 26.77
C LEU A 563 -9.44 13.30 27.93
N THR A 564 -10.07 13.92 28.94
CA THR A 564 -9.40 14.41 30.16
C THR A 564 -9.11 13.30 31.16
N GLN A 565 -9.69 12.12 30.99
CA GLN A 565 -9.56 10.95 31.88
C GLN A 565 -8.61 9.90 31.31
N LEU A 566 -8.24 9.98 30.02
CA LEU A 566 -7.25 9.10 29.40
C LEU A 566 -5.83 9.40 29.91
N PRO A 567 -4.91 8.42 29.84
CA PRO A 567 -3.48 8.67 30.05
C PRO A 567 -2.95 9.80 29.14
N PRO A 568 -1.87 10.50 29.52
CA PRO A 568 -1.21 11.43 28.61
C PRO A 568 -0.71 10.69 27.35
N ALA A 569 -0.58 11.37 26.21
CA ALA A 569 -0.18 10.77 24.93
C ALA A 569 1.16 10.00 24.97
N GLY A 570 1.99 10.27 25.98
CA GLY A 570 3.17 9.49 26.30
C GLY A 570 3.69 9.84 27.69
N ARG A 571 4.50 8.96 28.25
CA ARG A 571 5.21 9.14 29.52
C ARG A 571 6.68 8.85 29.30
N VAL A 572 7.54 9.66 29.93
CA VAL A 572 8.99 9.47 29.85
C VAL A 572 9.42 8.52 30.96
N ALA A 573 10.11 7.44 30.59
CA ALA A 573 10.67 6.45 31.50
C ALA A 573 11.89 7.00 32.26
N ALA A 574 12.35 6.26 33.27
CA ALA A 574 13.52 6.68 34.06
C ALA A 574 14.82 6.77 33.23
N ASP A 575 14.93 5.97 32.16
CA ASP A 575 16.08 5.96 31.24
C ASP A 575 15.96 7.01 30.11
N GLY A 576 14.90 7.83 30.14
CA GLY A 576 14.61 8.87 29.17
C GLY A 576 13.90 8.40 27.90
N SER A 577 13.60 7.10 27.74
CA SER A 577 12.80 6.60 26.63
C SER A 577 11.30 6.91 26.79
N LEU A 578 10.53 6.77 25.72
CA LEU A 578 9.07 6.81 25.80
C LEU A 578 8.55 5.45 26.30
N MET A 579 7.75 5.45 27.36
CA MET A 579 7.18 4.22 27.91
C MET A 579 6.24 3.54 26.89
N GLU A 580 6.45 2.25 26.63
CA GLU A 580 5.60 1.44 25.75
C GLU A 580 4.29 0.98 26.43
N TRP A 581 4.35 0.75 27.74
CA TRP A 581 3.22 0.36 28.60
C TRP A 581 3.01 1.37 29.73
N LEU A 582 1.89 1.27 30.46
CA LEU A 582 1.64 2.13 31.63
C LEU A 582 2.65 1.92 32.76
N GLU A 583 3.18 0.71 32.87
CA GLU A 583 4.24 0.34 33.80
C GLU A 583 5.58 0.31 33.06
N ASP A 584 6.67 0.63 33.77
CA ASP A 584 8.03 0.61 33.22
C ASP A 584 8.57 -0.84 33.22
N TYR A 585 7.94 -1.69 32.42
CA TYR A 585 8.34 -3.10 32.32
C TYR A 585 9.67 -3.25 31.60
N ARG A 586 10.46 -4.24 32.05
CA ARG A 586 11.65 -4.66 31.31
C ARG A 586 11.25 -5.34 30.01
N GLN A 587 11.73 -4.83 28.89
CA GLN A 587 11.48 -5.37 27.56
C GLN A 587 12.13 -6.74 27.36
N THR A 588 11.49 -7.62 26.58
CA THR A 588 12.07 -8.91 26.17
C THR A 588 12.97 -8.76 24.94
N ASP A 589 12.67 -7.79 24.07
CA ASP A 589 13.43 -7.44 22.89
C ASP A 589 13.51 -5.91 22.73
N VAL A 590 14.70 -5.35 22.99
CA VAL A 590 14.94 -3.90 22.86
C VAL A 590 15.02 -3.47 21.39
N HIS A 591 15.33 -4.38 20.47
CA HIS A 591 15.44 -4.13 19.03
C HIS A 591 14.21 -4.60 18.26
N HIS A 592 13.08 -4.77 18.95
CA HIS A 592 11.86 -5.26 18.36
C HIS A 592 11.44 -4.46 17.12
N ARG A 593 10.95 -5.18 16.10
CA ARG A 593 10.60 -4.61 14.79
C ARG A 593 9.46 -3.60 14.86
N HIS A 594 8.53 -3.76 15.81
CA HIS A 594 7.50 -2.76 16.08
C HIS A 594 7.98 -1.71 17.09
N VAL A 595 7.55 -0.46 16.85
CA VAL A 595 7.73 0.66 17.79
C VAL A 595 6.38 1.34 18.03
N SER A 596 5.36 0.52 18.28
CA SER A 596 3.93 0.87 18.29
C SER A 596 3.57 2.08 19.17
N HIS A 597 4.27 2.26 20.29
CA HIS A 597 4.09 3.42 21.18
C HIS A 597 4.56 4.77 20.59
N LEU A 598 5.09 4.78 19.36
CA LEU A 598 5.39 5.97 18.57
C LEU A 598 4.32 6.31 17.53
N TYR A 599 3.16 5.64 17.54
CA TYR A 599 1.99 6.03 16.73
C TYR A 599 1.67 7.53 16.89
N GLY A 600 1.77 8.05 18.12
CA GLY A 600 1.58 9.47 18.44
C GLY A 600 2.51 10.44 17.71
N LEU A 601 3.69 9.98 17.26
CA LEU A 601 4.65 10.76 16.47
C LEU A 601 4.37 10.67 14.96
N PHE A 602 4.00 9.47 14.50
CA PHE A 602 3.51 9.18 13.14
C PHE A 602 2.72 7.86 13.20
N PRO A 603 1.55 7.74 12.53
CA PRO A 603 0.94 8.72 11.61
C PRO A 603 0.23 9.90 12.29
N ALA A 604 -0.12 9.76 13.57
CA ALA A 604 -0.81 10.80 14.34
C ALA A 604 0.04 12.07 14.50
N ASN A 605 -0.50 13.06 15.22
CA ASN A 605 0.18 14.33 15.51
C ASN A 605 0.18 14.70 17.00
N LEU A 606 0.12 13.68 17.88
CA LEU A 606 0.09 13.88 19.33
C LEU A 606 1.47 14.24 19.92
N ILE A 607 2.54 13.87 19.23
CA ILE A 607 3.93 14.16 19.58
C ILE A 607 4.56 14.95 18.43
N THR A 608 4.93 16.21 18.67
CA THR A 608 5.71 17.01 17.71
C THR A 608 6.90 17.68 18.38
N PRO A 609 7.99 17.97 17.66
CA PRO A 609 9.14 18.69 18.23
C PRO A 609 8.78 20.07 18.78
N ASP A 610 7.84 20.77 18.15
CA ASP A 610 7.47 22.14 18.52
C ASP A 610 6.48 22.19 19.69
N SER A 611 5.48 21.29 19.73
CA SER A 611 4.42 21.32 20.76
C SER A 611 4.71 20.45 21.99
N THR A 612 5.48 19.37 21.84
CA THR A 612 5.77 18.40 22.90
C THR A 612 7.25 18.01 22.91
N PRO A 613 8.18 18.96 23.10
CA PRO A 613 9.62 18.71 22.94
C PRO A 613 10.18 17.61 23.85
N ALA A 614 9.65 17.46 25.07
CA ALA A 614 10.06 16.39 25.98
C ALA A 614 9.67 15.00 25.46
N LEU A 615 8.48 14.84 24.90
CA LEU A 615 8.05 13.57 24.30
C LEU A 615 8.81 13.30 23.00
N ALA A 616 9.09 14.33 22.18
CA ALA A 616 9.91 14.18 20.99
C ALA A 616 11.34 13.72 21.32
N ALA A 617 11.94 14.26 22.39
CA ALA A 617 13.24 13.81 22.88
C ALA A 617 13.20 12.35 23.37
N ALA A 618 12.13 11.96 24.08
CA ALA A 618 11.93 10.58 24.53
C ALA A 618 11.72 9.61 23.34
N SER A 619 10.97 10.01 22.32
CA SER A 619 10.84 9.25 21.08
C SER A 619 12.18 9.08 20.36
N LYS A 620 13.02 10.12 20.33
CA LYS A 620 14.38 10.04 19.79
C LYS A 620 15.24 9.03 20.57
N LYS A 621 15.16 9.01 21.90
CA LYS A 621 15.84 8.01 22.73
C LYS A 621 15.34 6.60 22.41
N THR A 622 14.02 6.38 22.40
CA THR A 622 13.40 5.09 22.01
C THR A 622 13.90 4.59 20.66
N LEU A 623 13.94 5.45 19.63
CA LEU A 623 14.40 5.06 18.29
C LEU A 623 15.88 4.67 18.27
N ASN A 624 16.72 5.38 19.04
CA ASN A 624 18.13 5.01 19.17
C ASN A 624 18.29 3.64 19.83
N ASP A 625 17.49 3.32 20.85
CA ASP A 625 17.53 2.01 21.51
C ASP A 625 17.03 0.89 20.59
N ARG A 626 15.94 1.13 19.84
CA ARG A 626 15.38 0.19 18.85
C ARG A 626 16.35 -0.10 17.71
N GLY A 627 17.17 0.87 17.32
CA GLY A 627 18.11 0.75 16.21
C GLY A 627 17.45 0.87 14.82
N ASP A 628 18.28 0.81 13.77
CA ASP A 628 17.89 1.19 12.40
C ASP A 628 17.63 0.02 11.43
N ASP A 629 17.62 -1.22 11.91
CA ASP A 629 17.39 -2.40 11.06
C ASP A 629 16.04 -3.07 11.45
N GLY A 630 15.64 -4.05 10.64
CA GLY A 630 14.38 -4.78 10.75
C GLY A 630 13.93 -5.28 9.37
N PRO A 631 12.72 -5.83 9.26
CA PRO A 631 12.05 -6.00 7.98
C PRO A 631 11.89 -4.64 7.27
N SER A 632 11.70 -4.64 5.94
CA SER A 632 11.66 -3.40 5.15
C SER A 632 10.63 -2.39 5.67
N TRP A 633 9.43 -2.84 6.06
CA TRP A 633 8.38 -1.96 6.59
C TRP A 633 8.81 -1.27 7.88
N SER A 634 9.57 -1.96 8.75
CA SER A 634 10.08 -1.39 10.00
C SER A 634 11.12 -0.31 9.72
N ILE A 635 12.02 -0.55 8.75
CA ILE A 635 13.01 0.45 8.30
C ILE A 635 12.29 1.69 7.73
N ALA A 636 11.26 1.50 6.91
CA ALA A 636 10.46 2.58 6.34
C ALA A 636 9.69 3.38 7.41
N TYR A 637 9.12 2.69 8.42
CA TYR A 637 8.43 3.37 9.51
C TYR A 637 9.39 4.19 10.38
N LYS A 638 10.57 3.63 10.68
CA LYS A 638 11.66 4.36 11.36
C LYS A 638 12.08 5.59 10.56
N MET A 639 12.17 5.50 9.24
CA MET A 639 12.48 6.64 8.38
C MET A 639 11.45 7.78 8.59
N LEU A 640 10.15 7.46 8.61
CA LEU A 640 9.07 8.42 8.86
C LEU A 640 9.18 9.09 10.24
N TRP A 641 9.44 8.33 11.30
CA TRP A 641 9.60 8.90 12.64
C TRP A 641 10.81 9.84 12.74
N TRP A 642 11.95 9.48 12.13
CA TRP A 642 13.11 10.37 12.08
C TRP A 642 12.86 11.63 11.26
N SER A 643 12.06 11.54 10.18
CA SER A 643 11.58 12.72 9.44
C SER A 643 10.71 13.63 10.31
N ARG A 644 9.79 13.07 11.10
CA ARG A 644 8.95 13.83 12.06
C ARG A 644 9.74 14.48 13.20
N LEU A 645 10.92 13.95 13.51
CA LEU A 645 11.86 14.52 14.49
C LEU A 645 12.85 15.53 13.88
N TYR A 646 12.67 15.91 12.62
CA TYR A 646 13.53 16.84 11.87
C TYR A 646 14.98 16.35 11.70
N ASP A 647 15.23 15.05 11.79
CA ASP A 647 16.56 14.45 11.63
C ASP A 647 16.72 13.85 10.22
N GLY A 648 16.90 14.74 9.24
CA GLY A 648 17.00 14.36 7.83
C GLY A 648 18.13 13.39 7.51
N ASN A 649 19.27 13.51 8.20
CA ASN A 649 20.41 12.62 8.00
C ASN A 649 20.12 11.21 8.50
N ARG A 650 19.43 11.05 9.63
CA ARG A 650 19.04 9.73 10.13
C ARG A 650 17.95 9.10 9.28
N ALA A 651 16.97 9.89 8.80
CA ALA A 651 15.98 9.44 7.82
C ALA A 651 16.66 8.96 6.52
N TYR A 652 17.64 9.70 6.01
CA TYR A 652 18.41 9.31 4.82
C TYR A 652 19.23 8.04 5.04
N LYS A 653 19.84 7.85 6.21
CA LYS A 653 20.52 6.59 6.55
C LYS A 653 19.55 5.40 6.48
N LEU A 654 18.33 5.56 6.98
CA LEU A 654 17.31 4.52 6.90
C LEU A 654 16.82 4.27 5.48
N PHE A 655 16.71 5.31 4.65
CA PHE A 655 16.48 5.14 3.23
C PHE A 655 17.60 4.31 2.57
N VAL A 656 18.87 4.60 2.87
CA VAL A 656 20.00 3.80 2.39
C VAL A 656 19.93 2.35 2.89
N ASN A 657 19.56 2.12 4.15
CA ASN A 657 19.34 0.77 4.68
C ASN A 657 18.21 0.03 3.95
N LEU A 658 17.10 0.72 3.68
CA LEU A 658 15.97 0.17 2.93
C LEU A 658 16.43 -0.26 1.54
N MET A 659 17.24 0.55 0.85
CA MET A 659 17.76 0.30 -0.50
C MET A 659 18.83 -0.81 -0.59
N ARG A 660 19.09 -1.56 0.49
CA ARG A 660 19.99 -2.72 0.49
C ARG A 660 19.52 -3.77 -0.54
N PRO A 661 20.35 -4.17 -1.52
CA PRO A 661 19.97 -5.22 -2.47
C PRO A 661 19.67 -6.55 -1.77
N THR A 662 18.51 -7.14 -2.07
CA THR A 662 18.04 -8.42 -1.53
C THR A 662 17.66 -9.38 -2.66
N PHE A 663 17.92 -10.67 -2.44
CA PHE A 663 17.60 -11.74 -3.41
C PHE A 663 16.86 -12.93 -2.79
N GLY A 664 16.98 -13.15 -1.48
CA GLY A 664 16.27 -14.23 -0.79
C GLY A 664 14.77 -13.99 -0.74
N THR A 665 13.99 -15.07 -0.81
CA THR A 665 12.52 -15.06 -0.80
C THR A 665 11.92 -15.80 0.40
N ASP A 666 12.75 -16.26 1.31
CA ASP A 666 12.29 -16.92 2.55
C ASP A 666 11.77 -15.88 3.54
N ILE A 667 10.76 -16.27 4.31
CA ILE A 667 10.15 -15.41 5.35
C ILE A 667 11.19 -15.04 6.40
N ASN A 668 11.39 -13.73 6.61
CA ASN A 668 12.27 -13.16 7.63
C ASN A 668 11.55 -12.11 8.48
N TYR A 669 11.36 -12.41 9.76
CA TYR A 669 10.77 -11.49 10.73
C TYR A 669 11.78 -10.55 11.42
N GLY A 670 13.08 -10.74 11.18
CA GLY A 670 14.17 -10.02 11.83
C GLY A 670 14.81 -8.93 10.96
N ALA A 671 16.03 -8.54 11.33
CA ALA A 671 16.85 -7.63 10.54
C ALA A 671 17.20 -8.22 9.16
N GLY A 672 17.51 -7.35 8.20
CA GLY A 672 17.86 -7.79 6.84
C GLY A 672 16.90 -7.34 5.74
N GLY A 673 15.94 -6.45 6.04
CA GLY A 673 15.07 -5.86 5.03
C GLY A 673 15.83 -5.13 3.91
N GLY A 674 15.29 -5.07 2.70
CA GLY A 674 15.96 -4.52 1.54
C GLY A 674 15.03 -4.27 0.36
N ILE A 675 15.63 -4.16 -0.82
CA ILE A 675 14.98 -3.97 -2.12
C ILE A 675 15.47 -5.03 -3.12
N TYR A 676 14.54 -5.66 -3.84
CA TYR A 676 14.82 -6.57 -4.95
C TYR A 676 15.28 -5.82 -6.22
N PRO A 677 15.87 -6.52 -7.21
CA PRO A 677 16.34 -5.89 -8.45
C PRO A 677 15.28 -5.06 -9.19
N ASN A 678 13.99 -5.43 -9.09
CA ASN A 678 12.88 -4.68 -9.68
C ASN A 678 12.36 -3.50 -8.85
N LEU A 679 13.07 -3.13 -7.78
CA LEU A 679 12.71 -2.11 -6.79
C LEU A 679 11.55 -2.46 -5.85
N PHE A 680 11.00 -3.67 -5.88
CA PHE A 680 10.08 -4.14 -4.84
C PHE A 680 10.79 -4.25 -3.49
N SER A 681 10.09 -3.88 -2.42
CA SER A 681 10.61 -4.07 -1.07
C SER A 681 10.60 -5.51 -0.62
N ALA A 682 11.58 -5.83 0.22
CA ALA A 682 11.82 -7.15 0.77
C ALA A 682 11.96 -7.02 2.28
N GLY A 683 10.91 -7.33 3.03
CA GLY A 683 11.06 -7.82 4.40
C GLY A 683 10.96 -9.32 4.29
N PRO A 684 11.94 -9.97 3.60
CA PRO A 684 11.69 -11.00 2.59
C PRO A 684 10.66 -12.03 3.05
N PRO A 685 9.74 -12.47 2.18
CA PRO A 685 9.63 -12.19 0.74
C PRO A 685 9.14 -10.78 0.38
N PHE A 686 8.76 -10.58 -0.89
CA PHE A 686 8.12 -9.35 -1.36
C PHE A 686 6.89 -9.00 -0.52
N GLN A 687 6.95 -7.81 0.07
CA GLN A 687 5.86 -7.09 0.72
C GLN A 687 5.91 -5.65 0.23
N ILE A 688 4.79 -5.09 -0.20
CA ILE A 688 4.73 -3.78 -0.87
C ILE A 688 4.75 -2.59 0.10
N ASP A 689 4.40 -2.84 1.36
CA ASP A 689 4.29 -1.83 2.41
C ASP A 689 5.47 -0.86 2.45
N ALA A 690 6.71 -1.34 2.44
CA ALA A 690 7.88 -0.47 2.53
C ALA A 690 8.19 0.32 1.25
N ASN A 691 7.67 -0.09 0.08
CA ASN A 691 7.67 0.79 -1.09
C ASN A 691 6.84 2.04 -0.81
N PHE A 692 5.64 1.87 -0.27
CA PHE A 692 4.74 2.97 0.09
C PHE A 692 5.23 3.76 1.30
N GLY A 693 5.72 3.08 2.34
CA GLY A 693 6.29 3.71 3.52
C GLY A 693 7.55 4.51 3.20
N GLY A 694 8.43 4.01 2.31
CA GLY A 694 9.60 4.73 1.86
C GLY A 694 9.25 5.94 0.99
N GLU A 695 8.23 5.83 0.12
CA GLU A 695 7.67 6.98 -0.61
C GLU A 695 7.16 8.06 0.36
N ALA A 696 6.33 7.66 1.34
CA ALA A 696 5.82 8.56 2.37
C ALA A 696 6.96 9.18 3.19
N GLY A 697 8.01 8.40 3.48
CA GLY A 697 9.22 8.87 4.17
C GLY A 697 9.91 10.00 3.41
N ILE A 698 10.11 9.84 2.10
CA ILE A 698 10.69 10.90 1.25
C ILE A 698 9.77 12.13 1.24
N ALA A 699 8.46 11.93 1.11
CA ALA A 699 7.50 13.04 1.16
C ALA A 699 7.57 13.81 2.49
N GLU A 700 7.58 13.11 3.63
CA GLU A 700 7.64 13.69 4.97
C GLU A 700 9.00 14.35 5.29
N MET A 701 10.09 13.98 4.61
CA MET A 701 11.36 14.72 4.67
C MET A 701 11.26 16.10 4.00
N LEU A 702 10.42 16.20 2.96
CA LEU A 702 10.29 17.38 2.11
C LEU A 702 9.14 18.30 2.53
N LEU A 703 8.01 17.75 2.99
CA LEU A 703 6.78 18.46 3.31
C LEU A 703 6.07 17.81 4.49
N GLN A 704 5.74 18.61 5.50
CA GLN A 704 4.87 18.19 6.62
C GLN A 704 3.71 19.17 6.77
N SER A 705 2.54 18.70 7.20
CA SER A 705 1.37 19.57 7.38
C SER A 705 0.47 19.21 8.56
N HIS A 706 0.99 18.44 9.53
CA HIS A 706 0.21 17.84 10.61
C HIS A 706 0.17 18.67 11.90
N ALA A 707 1.06 19.66 12.05
CA ALA A 707 1.23 20.46 13.27
C ALA A 707 0.52 21.83 13.23
N GLY A 708 -0.56 21.95 12.44
CA GLY A 708 -1.32 23.21 12.28
C GLY A 708 -0.70 24.24 11.34
N TYR A 709 0.33 23.86 10.59
CA TYR A 709 0.98 24.66 9.56
C TYR A 709 1.64 23.75 8.50
N ILE A 710 1.91 24.29 7.30
CA ILE A 710 2.69 23.62 6.26
C ILE A 710 4.18 23.88 6.53
N HIS A 711 4.98 22.84 6.77
CA HIS A 711 6.43 22.92 6.97
C HIS A 711 7.17 22.50 5.70
N LEU A 712 7.93 23.43 5.12
CA LEU A 712 8.74 23.16 3.92
C LEU A 712 10.16 22.75 4.33
N LEU A 713 10.64 21.64 3.77
CA LEU A 713 11.93 21.00 4.08
C LEU A 713 12.18 20.75 5.58
N PRO A 714 11.26 20.09 6.28
CA PRO A 714 11.40 19.82 7.71
C PRO A 714 12.61 18.94 8.06
N ALA A 715 13.00 18.00 7.18
CA ALA A 715 14.05 17.03 7.46
C ALA A 715 14.91 16.73 6.21
N ILE A 716 15.48 17.76 5.59
CA ILE A 716 16.37 17.60 4.44
C ILE A 716 17.76 17.06 4.86
N PRO A 717 18.26 15.96 4.27
CA PRO A 717 19.60 15.44 4.55
C PRO A 717 20.67 16.26 3.84
N ASP A 718 21.90 16.18 4.35
CA ASP A 718 23.06 16.86 3.75
C ASP A 718 23.25 16.50 2.28
N ALA A 719 23.00 15.23 1.91
CA ALA A 719 23.07 14.74 0.53
C ALA A 719 22.16 15.50 -0.47
N TRP A 720 21.07 16.10 0.00
CA TRP A 720 20.07 16.76 -0.87
C TRP A 720 20.08 18.29 -0.74
N LYS A 721 20.91 18.86 0.15
CA LYS A 721 20.92 20.31 0.41
C LYS A 721 21.36 21.14 -0.79
N ALA A 722 22.23 20.62 -1.66
CA ALA A 722 22.85 21.38 -2.73
C ALA A 722 21.82 22.17 -3.57
N ALA A 723 20.84 21.48 -4.14
CA ALA A 723 19.68 22.07 -4.80
C ALA A 723 18.60 21.02 -5.05
N GLY A 724 17.36 21.46 -5.20
CA GLY A 724 16.27 20.63 -5.66
C GLY A 724 14.95 21.39 -5.78
N GLN A 725 13.94 20.69 -6.26
CA GLN A 725 12.59 21.23 -6.41
C GLN A 725 11.54 20.13 -6.35
N VAL A 726 10.36 20.48 -5.89
CA VAL A 726 9.18 19.64 -5.95
C VAL A 726 7.97 20.45 -6.40
N LYS A 727 7.08 19.82 -7.15
CA LYS A 727 5.81 20.40 -7.59
C LYS A 727 4.67 19.44 -7.32
N GLY A 728 3.54 19.98 -6.87
CA GLY A 728 2.25 19.31 -6.81
C GLY A 728 2.04 18.36 -5.63
N LEU A 729 2.92 18.37 -4.61
CA LEU A 729 2.63 17.67 -3.36
C LEU A 729 1.39 18.27 -2.70
N LYS A 730 0.64 17.45 -1.97
CA LYS A 730 -0.56 17.89 -1.27
C LYS A 730 -0.30 18.07 0.22
N ALA A 731 -0.90 19.09 0.82
CA ALA A 731 -0.90 19.33 2.25
C ALA A 731 -2.34 19.33 2.80
N ARG A 732 -2.48 18.95 4.07
CA ARG A 732 -3.73 19.04 4.86
C ARG A 732 -4.35 20.42 4.73
N GLY A 733 -5.67 20.49 4.57
CA GLY A 733 -6.36 21.72 4.19
C GLY A 733 -6.67 21.86 2.69
N ASN A 734 -6.38 20.82 1.89
CA ASN A 734 -6.56 20.80 0.44
C ASN A 734 -5.70 21.83 -0.30
N PHE A 735 -4.41 21.88 0.08
CA PHE A 735 -3.42 22.73 -0.56
C PHE A 735 -2.48 21.93 -1.45
N LEU A 736 -2.16 22.45 -2.64
CA LEU A 736 -1.04 21.99 -3.44
C LEU A 736 0.20 22.85 -3.17
N VAL A 737 1.36 22.22 -3.11
CA VAL A 737 2.59 22.85 -2.65
C VAL A 737 3.69 22.60 -3.67
N ASP A 738 4.20 23.71 -4.23
CA ASP A 738 5.39 23.73 -5.08
C ASP A 738 6.49 24.49 -4.34
N PHE A 739 7.73 24.02 -4.37
CA PHE A 739 8.88 24.79 -3.88
C PHE A 739 10.21 24.33 -4.46
N SER A 740 11.19 25.21 -4.37
CA SER A 740 12.58 24.97 -4.74
C SER A 740 13.52 25.36 -3.60
N TRP A 741 14.68 24.73 -3.55
CA TRP A 741 15.71 25.06 -2.57
C TRP A 741 17.11 25.05 -3.16
N LYS A 742 18.00 25.74 -2.46
CA LYS A 742 19.45 25.75 -2.69
C LYS A 742 20.16 25.86 -1.34
N GLU A 743 21.24 25.12 -1.16
CA GLU A 743 22.02 25.09 0.10
C GLU A 743 21.14 24.83 1.35
N GLY A 744 20.16 23.94 1.20
CA GLY A 744 19.23 23.56 2.27
C GLY A 744 18.20 24.65 2.64
N LYS A 745 18.09 25.72 1.86
CA LYS A 745 17.15 26.83 2.11
C LYS A 745 16.14 26.95 0.98
N ILE A 746 14.87 27.15 1.33
CA ILE A 746 13.80 27.44 0.38
C ILE A 746 14.10 28.76 -0.33
N THR A 747 14.15 28.72 -1.66
CA THR A 747 14.39 29.88 -2.54
C THR A 747 13.10 30.40 -3.18
N SER A 748 12.12 29.52 -3.42
CA SER A 748 10.79 29.89 -3.88
C SER A 748 9.77 28.86 -3.42
N TYR A 749 8.52 29.28 -3.21
CA TYR A 749 7.39 28.38 -2.97
C TYR A 749 6.09 28.99 -3.49
N LYS A 750 5.14 28.13 -3.82
CA LYS A 750 3.75 28.47 -4.15
C LYS A 750 2.82 27.52 -3.44
N ILE A 751 1.78 28.07 -2.84
CA ILE A 751 0.70 27.30 -2.22
C ILE A 751 -0.56 27.58 -3.03
N HIS A 752 -1.20 26.52 -3.50
CA HIS A 752 -2.41 26.61 -4.30
C HIS A 752 -3.58 25.97 -3.57
N SER A 753 -4.78 26.49 -3.80
CA SER A 753 -6.04 25.93 -3.31
C SER A 753 -7.15 26.17 -4.34
N THR A 754 -8.23 25.38 -4.27
CA THR A 754 -9.40 25.57 -5.16
C THR A 754 -10.11 26.89 -4.91
N THR A 755 -10.11 27.34 -3.65
CA THR A 755 -10.62 28.65 -3.21
C THR A 755 -9.54 29.38 -2.40
N PRO A 756 -9.32 30.69 -2.59
CA PRO A 756 -8.31 31.43 -1.82
C PRO A 756 -8.51 31.25 -0.32
N ALA A 757 -7.50 30.74 0.36
CA ALA A 757 -7.53 30.48 1.80
C ALA A 757 -6.20 30.91 2.43
N ARG A 758 -6.27 31.39 3.68
CA ARG A 758 -5.07 31.69 4.46
C ARG A 758 -4.53 30.43 5.08
N VAL A 759 -3.21 30.29 5.09
CA VAL A 759 -2.52 29.14 5.66
C VAL A 759 -1.20 29.57 6.28
N LYS A 760 -0.86 28.96 7.42
CA LYS A 760 0.45 29.14 8.05
C LYS A 760 1.47 28.24 7.35
N VAL A 761 2.61 28.81 6.99
CA VAL A 761 3.73 28.11 6.36
C VAL A 761 4.99 28.36 7.16
N LYS A 762 5.65 27.30 7.64
CA LYS A 762 6.99 27.33 8.24
C LYS A 762 8.02 27.15 7.13
N VAL A 763 8.78 28.21 6.88
CA VAL A 763 9.79 28.30 5.80
C VAL A 763 11.08 28.87 6.36
N ASN A 764 12.20 28.17 6.15
CA ASN A 764 13.52 28.57 6.65
C ASN A 764 13.52 28.95 8.15
N GLY A 765 12.81 28.17 8.97
CA GLY A 765 12.69 28.38 10.42
C GLY A 765 11.67 29.43 10.88
N VAL A 766 10.96 30.11 9.96
CA VAL A 766 10.01 31.18 10.28
C VAL A 766 8.60 30.80 9.84
N ILE A 767 7.62 30.93 10.74
CA ILE A 767 6.19 30.79 10.40
C ILE A 767 5.66 32.09 9.82
N LYS A 768 4.99 32.01 8.67
CA LYS A 768 4.33 33.13 7.98
C LYS A 768 2.90 32.74 7.62
N GLU A 769 1.97 33.69 7.66
CA GLU A 769 0.64 33.51 7.07
C GLU A 769 0.70 33.93 5.59
N VAL A 770 0.25 33.06 4.69
CA VAL A 770 0.17 33.34 3.25
C VAL A 770 -1.24 33.08 2.75
N THR A 771 -1.63 33.76 1.68
CA THR A 771 -2.87 33.45 0.95
C THR A 771 -2.54 32.51 -0.21
N ALA A 772 -3.15 31.33 -0.22
CA ALA A 772 -2.99 30.39 -1.32
C ALA A 772 -3.60 30.95 -2.61
N SER A 773 -2.89 30.82 -3.73
CA SER A 773 -3.39 31.21 -5.05
C SER A 773 -4.39 30.19 -5.57
N LYS A 774 -5.29 30.61 -6.45
CA LYS A 774 -6.18 29.67 -7.15
C LYS A 774 -5.33 28.75 -8.03
N GLY A 775 -5.35 27.45 -7.70
CA GLY A 775 -4.60 26.38 -8.37
C GLY A 775 -5.28 25.82 -9.60
#